data_AF-A0A7J6XWH8-F1
#
_entry.id   AF-A0A7J6XWH8-F1
#
_cell.length_a   1.000
_cell.length_b   1.000
_cell.length_c   1.000
_cell.angle_alpha   90.00
_cell.angle_beta   90.00
_cell.angle_gamma   90.00
#
_symmetry.space_group_name_H-M   'P 1'
#
loop_
_entity.id
_entity.type
_entity.pdbx_description
1 polymer ?
#
loop_
_entity_poly.entity_id
_entity_poly.type
_entity_poly.pdbx_seq_one_letter_code
_entity_poly.pdbx_strand_id
1 'polypeptide(L)'
;MWRRCGRLHVLLLWGRRPLTVSPTGVAGRLHGAPTAEPCECHAQRHWDCGTKQPRLSFGASGTCWPQLGGASGMLHRTGVVMAPRRGSGDGSDAATRRGVEETRQPQWTFSSSVKEILLKGKERITNMRLNDFLRNYFDGRGVEEFNENVYMKDFLSSPNEFIQDEVLLSTIKASPPYQELKKEREEFYMLLEALHNLNREYIITLRQWRDFKRKDTVIPLARAQINTAYSQALREERRKEEERERRERQELGIDVSTGINYAVFEGRVCVDEMKLNDFLTMELDGRGVVATNRSVLLKEFFKDPKKYICDAGVLNEIQASDHYARMGRAVRDEMDMEEDVNKLYEKGVDNLLKWLVATAEVKANVQEITKRFLDAAAEEARNPKKPSAPRYLEGLYESVYNARWHHLVEVPGGEGTGMEVREGEPPQPWTYKAVGLSLERDDGVGQSGAARPRLLVLTSDKGWPYSWEEDESLRDCHVNCEVERLWQTVKGDLTKWFSTDPEAYFTPRRRVLIGTPGIGKSMGAGSYLLYQMLHCDAEKLQVVAYSFGGSTMYVFDKTIKTVTRYVGRGASKEFLRHLRMNGYVIYDVTWQGTPPEEYFAPHGWGMIVVSSPNVGNYDEWETQEGAARIIMNCPAEMDVKAMCAWMKRDETAEKQAECWKMVKERMDKVGPIPRHVFDANEFIAHSAAIEDALEGIKSRDGEEHFTHGGVRLWDSEDPSQKLVRVVRARGEVGAEVFLNAPISFCLGRRIPHYFGKRDE
;
A
#
# COMPACT_ATOMS: atom_id res chain seq x y z
N MET A 1 37.80 50.69 39.42
CA MET A 1 38.65 51.19 38.30
C MET A 1 37.75 51.31 37.08
N TRP A 2 37.28 52.52 36.74
CA TRP A 2 37.77 53.38 35.63
C TRP A 2 37.65 52.69 34.26
N ARG A 3 37.05 53.22 33.19
CA ARG A 3 36.46 54.55 32.89
C ARG A 3 35.77 54.49 31.49
N ARG A 4 34.65 55.23 31.35
CA ARG A 4 34.25 56.19 30.27
C ARG A 4 34.02 55.69 28.82
N CYS A 5 32.80 55.85 28.27
CA CYS A 5 32.19 57.03 27.58
C CYS A 5 32.28 56.87 26.05
N GLY A 6 31.31 57.24 25.20
CA GLY A 6 30.06 57.98 25.44
C GLY A 6 29.20 58.05 24.17
N ARG A 7 27.96 58.52 24.37
CA ARG A 7 27.01 58.95 23.33
C ARG A 7 27.50 60.21 22.61
N LEU A 8 27.12 60.37 21.34
CA LEU A 8 26.78 61.69 20.79
C LEU A 8 25.61 61.59 19.80
N HIS A 9 24.63 62.46 20.02
CA HIS A 9 23.50 62.81 19.15
C HIS A 9 23.98 63.60 17.91
N VAL A 10 23.18 63.63 16.84
CA VAL A 10 22.33 64.79 16.45
C VAL A 10 21.73 64.56 15.05
N LEU A 11 20.44 64.93 14.97
CA LEU A 11 19.56 65.10 13.82
C LEU A 11 20.19 65.79 12.61
N LEU A 12 19.69 65.50 11.40
CA LEU A 12 19.30 66.55 10.46
C LEU A 12 18.16 66.08 9.54
N LEU A 13 17.29 67.05 9.27
CA LEU A 13 15.96 67.02 8.68
C LEU A 13 16.01 67.35 7.18
N TRP A 14 14.89 67.06 6.49
CA TRP A 14 14.42 67.56 5.18
C TRP A 14 14.95 66.81 3.93
N GLY A 15 14.14 66.54 2.90
CA GLY A 15 12.90 67.21 2.49
C GLY A 15 11.89 66.33 1.75
N ARG A 16 10.66 66.85 1.73
CA ARG A 16 9.43 66.31 1.13
C ARG A 16 9.28 66.76 -0.33
N ARG A 17 8.70 65.85 -1.15
CA ARG A 17 7.64 66.08 -2.18
C ARG A 17 8.05 66.68 -3.55
N PRO A 18 7.17 66.62 -4.57
CA PRO A 18 6.83 65.46 -5.41
C PRO A 18 6.92 65.86 -6.91
N LEU A 19 6.51 65.03 -7.88
CA LEU A 19 5.92 65.55 -9.14
C LEU A 19 5.16 64.42 -9.86
N THR A 20 3.84 64.61 -9.88
CA THR A 20 2.89 64.09 -10.86
C THR A 20 3.29 64.45 -12.29
N VAL A 21 2.95 63.62 -13.28
CA VAL A 21 2.25 63.98 -14.54
C VAL A 21 2.06 62.70 -15.38
N SER A 22 0.81 62.40 -15.69
CA SER A 22 0.38 61.57 -16.82
C SER A 22 0.34 62.44 -18.08
N PRO A 23 0.46 61.86 -19.30
CA PRO A 23 -0.56 62.23 -20.27
C PRO A 23 -1.11 61.09 -21.13
N THR A 24 -2.38 61.30 -21.42
CA THR A 24 -3.34 60.73 -22.37
C THR A 24 -2.92 60.82 -23.84
N GLY A 25 -3.52 59.98 -24.71
CA GLY A 25 -3.58 60.20 -26.18
C GLY A 25 -3.44 58.91 -27.00
N VAL A 26 -4.49 58.09 -27.18
CA VAL A 26 -5.48 58.10 -28.29
C VAL A 26 -5.00 57.46 -29.62
N ALA A 27 -5.58 56.28 -29.87
CA ALA A 27 -6.17 55.69 -31.09
C ALA A 27 -5.55 55.90 -32.51
N GLY A 28 -5.42 54.77 -33.21
CA GLY A 28 -5.39 54.69 -34.68
C GLY A 28 -5.85 53.29 -35.16
N ARG A 29 -7.09 53.22 -35.67
CA ARG A 29 -7.74 52.04 -36.29
C ARG A 29 -7.02 51.58 -37.55
N LEU A 30 -7.12 50.28 -37.84
CA LEU A 30 -7.53 49.84 -39.18
C LEU A 30 -8.74 48.92 -39.08
N HIS A 31 -9.76 49.32 -39.84
CA HIS A 31 -11.06 48.71 -40.05
C HIS A 31 -11.00 47.67 -41.17
N GLY A 32 -11.95 46.73 -41.16
CA GLY A 32 -12.30 45.96 -42.36
C GLY A 32 -13.12 44.69 -42.11
N ALA A 33 -14.38 44.87 -41.71
CA ALA A 33 -15.47 43.86 -41.63
C ALA A 33 -15.89 43.34 -43.03
N PRO A 34 -17.04 42.66 -43.27
CA PRO A 34 -18.07 42.04 -42.40
C PRO A 34 -18.50 40.61 -42.87
N THR A 35 -19.19 39.79 -42.08
CA THR A 35 -20.60 39.30 -42.20
C THR A 35 -20.68 37.97 -41.41
N ALA A 36 -21.74 37.45 -40.79
CA ALA A 36 -23.12 37.87 -40.48
C ALA A 36 -23.57 37.07 -39.21
N GLU A 37 -24.47 37.62 -38.40
CA GLU A 37 -25.41 36.88 -37.50
C GLU A 37 -26.81 36.90 -38.14
N PRO A 38 -27.85 36.23 -37.61
CA PRO A 38 -27.98 34.92 -36.96
C PRO A 38 -29.05 34.06 -37.69
N CYS A 39 -29.21 32.76 -37.35
CA CYS A 39 -30.55 32.12 -37.35
C CYS A 39 -30.51 30.73 -36.71
N GLU A 40 -31.42 30.56 -35.76
CA GLU A 40 -31.93 29.30 -35.23
C GLU A 40 -32.50 28.42 -36.34
N CYS A 41 -32.36 27.10 -36.20
CA CYS A 41 -33.40 26.14 -36.58
C CYS A 41 -33.17 24.80 -35.86
N HIS A 42 -34.27 24.32 -35.28
CA HIS A 42 -34.42 23.15 -34.43
C HIS A 42 -33.90 21.82 -34.99
N ALA A 43 -33.35 20.99 -34.09
CA ALA A 43 -33.53 19.54 -34.15
C ALA A 43 -33.74 19.00 -32.73
N GLN A 44 -35.01 18.79 -32.39
CA GLN A 44 -35.44 17.97 -31.25
C GLN A 44 -34.83 16.56 -31.38
N ARG A 45 -34.11 16.12 -30.34
CA ARG A 45 -34.09 14.72 -29.94
C ARG A 45 -34.43 14.64 -28.47
N HIS A 46 -35.69 14.31 -28.26
CA HIS A 46 -36.25 13.74 -27.05
C HIS A 46 -35.29 12.67 -26.50
N TRP A 47 -34.78 12.88 -25.29
CA TRP A 47 -34.28 11.80 -24.46
C TRP A 47 -34.91 11.95 -23.10
N ASP A 48 -35.78 10.99 -22.83
CA ASP A 48 -36.64 10.88 -21.67
C ASP A 48 -35.87 10.98 -20.36
N CYS A 49 -36.46 11.76 -19.45
CA CYS A 49 -36.11 11.83 -18.04
C CYS A 49 -36.29 10.47 -17.37
N GLY A 50 -35.25 9.65 -17.37
CA GLY A 50 -35.08 8.53 -16.45
C GLY A 50 -34.37 9.00 -15.19
N THR A 51 -35.06 8.91 -14.06
CA THR A 51 -34.59 9.13 -12.68
C THR A 51 -33.14 8.70 -12.45
N LYS A 52 -32.21 9.66 -12.41
CA LYS A 52 -30.87 9.42 -11.87
C LYS A 52 -30.97 9.29 -10.35
N GLN A 53 -30.90 8.06 -9.85
CA GLN A 53 -30.62 7.82 -8.43
C GLN A 53 -29.21 8.35 -8.10
N PRO A 54 -29.01 9.04 -6.97
CA PRO A 54 -27.66 9.30 -6.47
C PRO A 54 -26.98 7.95 -6.18
N ARG A 55 -25.88 7.67 -6.86
CA ARG A 55 -25.05 6.48 -6.64
C ARG A 55 -24.07 6.80 -5.51
N LEU A 56 -24.08 6.01 -4.46
CA LEU A 56 -22.98 5.98 -3.48
C LEU A 56 -21.95 4.98 -3.97
N SER A 57 -20.76 5.44 -4.34
CA SER A 57 -19.59 4.58 -4.49
C SER A 57 -19.10 4.15 -3.11
N PHE A 58 -19.06 2.85 -2.85
CA PHE A 58 -18.40 2.26 -1.67
C PHE A 58 -17.06 1.60 -2.03
N GLY A 59 -16.48 1.99 -3.17
CA GLY A 59 -15.28 1.39 -3.75
C GLY A 59 -13.98 2.09 -3.34
N ALA A 60 -12.90 1.33 -3.25
CA ALA A 60 -11.53 1.84 -3.30
C ALA A 60 -10.96 1.53 -4.70
N SER A 61 -10.51 2.58 -5.39
CA SER A 61 -9.64 2.61 -6.58
C SER A 61 -9.65 1.39 -7.51
N GLY A 62 -10.45 1.45 -8.57
CA GLY A 62 -10.34 0.56 -9.73
C GLY A 62 -9.73 1.29 -10.92
N THR A 63 -8.50 0.93 -11.30
CA THR A 63 -7.92 1.26 -12.60
C THR A 63 -8.86 0.79 -13.72
N CYS A 64 -9.45 1.72 -14.45
CA CYS A 64 -10.33 1.44 -15.57
C CYS A 64 -9.49 1.03 -16.80
N TRP A 65 -9.62 -0.22 -17.25
CA TRP A 65 -9.21 -0.63 -18.60
C TRP A 65 -10.38 -0.40 -19.57
N PRO A 66 -10.14 0.05 -20.83
CA PRO A 66 -11.22 0.34 -21.77
C PRO A 66 -12.01 -0.90 -22.17
N GLN A 67 -13.32 -0.71 -22.33
CA GLN A 67 -14.30 -1.68 -22.82
C GLN A 67 -13.87 -2.34 -24.14
N LEU A 68 -13.74 -3.67 -24.12
CA LEU A 68 -13.86 -4.51 -25.31
C LEU A 68 -15.35 -4.62 -25.68
N GLY A 69 -15.77 -3.81 -26.65
CA GLY A 69 -17.02 -4.01 -27.36
C GLY A 69 -16.90 -5.19 -28.31
N GLY A 70 -17.62 -6.27 -28.04
CA GLY A 70 -17.84 -7.34 -29.00
C GLY A 70 -18.93 -6.97 -29.99
N ALA A 71 -18.63 -7.09 -31.28
CA ALA A 71 -19.64 -7.33 -32.31
C ALA A 71 -19.09 -8.28 -33.36
N SER A 72 -19.83 -9.38 -33.54
CA SER A 72 -19.67 -10.44 -34.53
C SER A 72 -19.61 -9.90 -35.96
N GLY A 73 -18.75 -10.50 -36.80
CA GLY A 73 -18.62 -10.15 -38.21
C GLY A 73 -17.68 -11.08 -38.98
N MET A 74 -18.17 -12.27 -39.30
CA MET A 74 -17.52 -13.29 -40.13
C MET A 74 -17.45 -12.82 -41.59
N LEU A 75 -16.23 -12.73 -42.17
CA LEU A 75 -16.04 -12.67 -43.63
C LEU A 75 -14.76 -13.42 -44.04
N HIS A 76 -14.96 -14.51 -44.77
CA HIS A 76 -13.93 -15.21 -45.54
C HIS A 76 -13.41 -14.32 -46.69
N ARG A 77 -12.09 -14.35 -46.94
CA ARG A 77 -11.58 -14.45 -48.31
C ARG A 77 -10.12 -14.92 -48.39
N THR A 78 -9.99 -15.95 -49.22
CA THR A 78 -8.84 -16.64 -49.79
C THR A 78 -7.80 -15.69 -50.43
N GLY A 79 -6.51 -15.98 -50.28
CA GLY A 79 -5.41 -15.21 -50.88
C GLY A 79 -4.12 -16.01 -51.01
N VAL A 80 -4.11 -16.86 -52.04
CA VAL A 80 -3.02 -17.57 -52.74
C VAL A 80 -1.55 -17.21 -52.44
N VAL A 81 -0.80 -18.29 -52.21
CA VAL A 81 0.66 -18.52 -52.26
C VAL A 81 1.36 -17.91 -53.48
N MET A 82 2.54 -17.30 -53.30
CA MET A 82 3.67 -17.45 -54.25
C MET A 82 5.01 -17.40 -53.49
N ALA A 83 5.72 -18.53 -53.52
CA ALA A 83 7.14 -18.63 -53.22
C ALA A 83 7.95 -18.54 -54.54
N PRO A 84 9.21 -18.09 -54.52
CA PRO A 84 10.19 -18.46 -55.54
C PRO A 84 11.12 -19.59 -55.03
N ARG A 85 11.35 -20.58 -55.90
CA ARG A 85 12.22 -21.76 -55.68
C ARG A 85 13.64 -21.55 -56.26
N ARG A 86 14.60 -22.08 -55.50
CA ARG A 86 15.84 -22.82 -55.87
C ARG A 86 17.09 -22.12 -56.44
N GLY A 87 18.20 -22.35 -55.72
CA GLY A 87 19.54 -22.77 -56.20
C GLY A 87 20.32 -23.28 -54.98
N SER A 88 20.62 -24.58 -54.80
CA SER A 88 21.72 -25.37 -55.38
C SER A 88 23.11 -25.02 -54.83
N GLY A 89 23.75 -25.96 -54.13
CA GLY A 89 25.21 -26.03 -54.00
C GLY A 89 25.72 -26.26 -52.58
N ASP A 90 26.30 -27.44 -52.36
CA ASP A 90 26.87 -27.95 -51.12
C ASP A 90 28.03 -27.12 -50.56
N GLY A 91 28.21 -27.16 -49.23
CA GLY A 91 29.45 -26.75 -48.57
C GLY A 91 29.27 -26.41 -47.09
N SER A 92 29.66 -27.36 -46.22
CA SER A 92 30.02 -27.20 -44.80
C SER A 92 29.53 -25.97 -44.04
N ASP A 93 28.58 -26.15 -43.12
CA ASP A 93 28.38 -25.24 -41.99
C ASP A 93 27.97 -26.02 -40.72
N ALA A 94 28.93 -26.76 -40.15
CA ALA A 94 28.82 -27.35 -38.81
C ALA A 94 29.21 -26.37 -37.69
N ALA A 95 29.36 -25.07 -37.98
CA ALA A 95 29.80 -24.05 -37.01
C ALA A 95 28.70 -23.06 -36.55
N THR A 96 27.48 -23.13 -37.10
CA THR A 96 26.47 -22.06 -36.90
C THR A 96 25.25 -22.49 -36.05
N ARG A 97 25.40 -23.50 -35.18
CA ARG A 97 24.38 -23.86 -34.16
C ARG A 97 24.78 -23.44 -32.74
N ARG A 98 25.48 -22.32 -32.59
CA ARG A 98 25.89 -21.79 -31.28
C ARG A 98 25.59 -20.30 -31.08
N GLY A 99 24.55 -19.78 -31.77
CA GLY A 99 24.28 -18.34 -31.81
C GLY A 99 22.82 -17.90 -31.80
N VAL A 100 21.85 -18.79 -31.57
CA VAL A 100 20.42 -18.39 -31.46
C VAL A 100 19.75 -19.14 -30.32
N GLU A 101 20.29 -18.96 -29.12
CA GLU A 101 19.56 -19.17 -27.88
C GLU A 101 20.19 -18.28 -26.80
N GLU A 102 20.18 -16.96 -27.02
CA GLU A 102 20.08 -16.03 -25.89
C GLU A 102 18.73 -16.28 -25.24
N THR A 103 18.72 -17.32 -24.42
CA THR A 103 17.61 -17.79 -23.62
C THR A 103 17.20 -16.62 -22.73
N ARG A 104 15.95 -16.15 -22.86
CA ARG A 104 15.34 -15.25 -21.87
C ARG A 104 15.56 -15.87 -20.49
N GLN A 105 16.44 -15.27 -19.67
CA GLN A 105 16.58 -15.68 -18.29
C GLN A 105 15.20 -15.58 -17.61
N PRO A 106 14.76 -16.58 -16.83
CA PRO A 106 13.51 -16.48 -16.08
C PRO A 106 13.58 -15.29 -15.14
N GLN A 107 12.56 -14.43 -15.17
CA GLN A 107 12.40 -13.38 -14.19
C GLN A 107 11.80 -13.99 -12.93
N TRP A 108 12.62 -14.19 -11.90
CA TRP A 108 12.14 -14.64 -10.59
C TRP A 108 11.45 -13.50 -9.84
N THR A 109 10.44 -13.84 -9.06
CA THR A 109 9.70 -12.94 -8.17
C THR A 109 9.71 -13.53 -6.75
N PHE A 110 9.34 -12.76 -5.73
CA PHE A 110 9.29 -13.30 -4.35
C PHE A 110 8.28 -14.44 -4.17
N SER A 111 7.31 -14.58 -5.08
CA SER A 111 6.38 -15.70 -5.16
C SER A 111 6.94 -16.94 -5.87
N SER A 112 8.11 -16.85 -6.52
CA SER A 112 8.72 -18.00 -7.20
C SER A 112 9.06 -19.11 -6.20
N SER A 113 8.80 -20.34 -6.61
CA SER A 113 9.01 -21.50 -5.75
C SER A 113 10.49 -21.89 -5.68
N VAL A 114 10.96 -22.26 -4.49
CA VAL A 114 12.32 -22.78 -4.27
C VAL A 114 12.55 -24.04 -5.11
N LYS A 115 11.51 -24.87 -5.30
CA LYS A 115 11.55 -26.06 -6.15
C LYS A 115 11.90 -25.71 -7.60
N GLU A 116 11.22 -24.73 -8.20
CA GLU A 116 11.51 -24.30 -9.56
C GLU A 116 12.95 -23.77 -9.70
N ILE A 117 13.42 -23.02 -8.71
CA ILE A 117 14.77 -22.44 -8.72
C ILE A 117 15.84 -23.52 -8.65
N LEU A 118 15.71 -24.47 -7.70
CA LEU A 118 16.70 -25.52 -7.48
C LEU A 118 16.73 -26.57 -8.61
N LEU A 119 15.57 -26.87 -9.20
CA LEU A 119 15.45 -27.93 -10.21
C LEU A 119 15.50 -27.41 -11.66
N LYS A 120 15.67 -26.10 -11.85
CA LYS A 120 15.71 -25.48 -13.18
C LYS A 120 16.79 -26.12 -14.06
N GLY A 121 16.38 -26.54 -15.26
CA GLY A 121 17.28 -27.10 -16.26
C GLY A 121 17.78 -28.52 -15.96
N LYS A 122 17.28 -29.18 -14.90
CA LYS A 122 17.66 -30.56 -14.53
C LYS A 122 16.71 -31.63 -15.10
N GLU A 123 15.74 -31.25 -15.92
CA GLU A 123 14.78 -32.16 -16.58
C GLU A 123 15.45 -33.19 -17.50
N ARG A 124 16.61 -32.86 -18.06
CA ARG A 124 17.39 -33.76 -18.92
C ARG A 124 17.77 -35.07 -18.22
N ILE A 125 18.00 -35.03 -16.90
CA ILE A 125 18.38 -36.20 -16.10
C ILE A 125 17.19 -37.17 -15.93
N THR A 126 16.01 -36.61 -15.65
CA THR A 126 14.81 -37.42 -15.38
C THR A 126 14.15 -37.94 -16.66
N ASN A 127 14.36 -37.26 -17.78
CA ASN A 127 13.59 -37.50 -19.01
C ASN A 127 14.41 -38.15 -20.14
N MET A 128 15.75 -38.13 -20.09
CA MET A 128 16.59 -38.77 -21.12
C MET A 128 16.49 -40.29 -21.01
N ARG A 129 16.17 -40.96 -22.13
CA ARG A 129 16.16 -42.44 -22.23
C ARG A 129 17.55 -42.99 -22.50
N LEU A 130 17.83 -44.18 -22.00
CA LEU A 130 19.08 -44.90 -22.22
C LEU A 130 19.32 -45.15 -23.72
N ASN A 131 18.31 -45.63 -24.45
CA ASN A 131 18.44 -45.88 -25.88
C ASN A 131 18.72 -44.60 -26.68
N ASP A 132 18.16 -43.45 -26.29
CA ASP A 132 18.46 -42.16 -26.93
C ASP A 132 19.91 -41.74 -26.67
N PHE A 133 20.41 -41.95 -25.45
CA PHE A 133 21.82 -41.72 -25.11
C PHE A 133 22.76 -42.62 -25.93
N LEU A 134 22.48 -43.92 -26.02
CA LEU A 134 23.30 -44.87 -26.79
C LEU A 134 23.29 -44.57 -28.29
N ARG A 135 22.14 -44.18 -28.86
CA ARG A 135 22.05 -43.75 -30.27
C ARG A 135 22.85 -42.48 -30.54
N ASN A 136 22.84 -41.53 -29.62
CA ASN A 136 23.49 -40.24 -29.80
C ASN A 136 25.01 -40.26 -29.57
N TYR A 137 25.52 -41.13 -28.67
CA TYR A 137 26.92 -41.11 -28.24
C TYR A 137 27.71 -42.39 -28.56
N PHE A 138 27.04 -43.49 -28.92
CA PHE A 138 27.67 -44.81 -29.13
C PHE A 138 27.22 -45.50 -30.43
N ASP A 139 26.68 -44.75 -31.39
CA ASP A 139 26.18 -45.22 -32.69
C ASP A 139 25.08 -46.29 -32.59
N GLY A 140 24.35 -46.30 -31.46
CA GLY A 140 23.30 -47.30 -31.19
C GLY A 140 23.83 -48.65 -30.70
N ARG A 141 25.12 -48.78 -30.39
CA ARG A 141 25.65 -49.98 -29.73
C ARG A 141 25.05 -50.13 -28.33
N GLY A 142 24.53 -51.33 -28.02
CA GLY A 142 23.86 -51.65 -26.75
C GLY A 142 22.38 -51.24 -26.70
N VAL A 143 21.79 -50.77 -27.80
CA VAL A 143 20.35 -50.49 -27.90
C VAL A 143 19.60 -51.81 -28.00
N GLU A 144 18.73 -52.08 -27.02
CA GLU A 144 17.91 -53.28 -26.95
C GLU A 144 16.44 -52.91 -26.69
N GLU A 145 15.52 -53.77 -27.12
CA GLU A 145 14.06 -53.55 -26.99
C GLU A 145 13.63 -53.49 -25.52
N PHE A 146 14.22 -54.31 -24.64
CA PHE A 146 13.92 -54.25 -23.21
C PHE A 146 14.41 -52.96 -22.52
N ASN A 147 15.35 -52.23 -23.14
CA ASN A 147 15.87 -50.96 -22.64
C ASN A 147 15.08 -49.72 -23.13
N GLU A 148 14.01 -49.92 -23.90
CA GLU A 148 13.27 -48.84 -24.56
C GLU A 148 12.59 -47.85 -23.58
N ASN A 149 12.22 -48.34 -22.40
CA ASN A 149 11.61 -47.54 -21.33
C ASN A 149 12.56 -47.20 -20.18
N VAL A 150 13.85 -47.51 -20.30
CA VAL A 150 14.85 -47.25 -19.26
C VAL A 150 15.32 -45.80 -19.36
N TYR A 151 15.21 -45.06 -18.26
CA TYR A 151 15.73 -43.70 -18.17
C TYR A 151 17.19 -43.69 -17.72
N MET A 152 17.93 -42.67 -18.15
CA MET A 152 19.35 -42.52 -17.79
C MET A 152 19.58 -42.47 -16.28
N LYS A 153 18.64 -41.92 -15.50
CA LYS A 153 18.72 -41.93 -14.02
C LYS A 153 18.80 -43.36 -13.44
N ASP A 154 18.09 -44.31 -14.04
CA ASP A 154 17.99 -45.70 -13.57
C ASP A 154 19.23 -46.47 -14.01
N PHE A 155 19.65 -46.26 -15.27
CA PHE A 155 20.92 -46.79 -15.79
C PHE A 155 22.14 -46.32 -14.99
N LEU A 156 22.21 -45.04 -14.60
CA LEU A 156 23.30 -44.48 -13.79
C LEU A 156 23.33 -45.06 -12.36
N SER A 157 22.21 -45.63 -11.89
CA SER A 157 22.12 -46.28 -10.57
C SER A 157 22.68 -47.71 -10.61
N SER A 158 22.27 -48.48 -11.63
CA SER A 158 22.65 -49.88 -11.79
C SER A 158 23.03 -50.22 -13.24
N PRO A 159 24.18 -49.74 -13.76
CA PRO A 159 24.52 -49.89 -15.19
C PRO A 159 24.64 -51.35 -15.64
N ASN A 160 25.05 -52.23 -14.73
CA ASN A 160 25.29 -53.64 -14.98
C ASN A 160 23.99 -54.45 -15.18
N GLU A 161 22.84 -53.90 -14.78
CA GLU A 161 21.53 -54.55 -14.97
C GLU A 161 21.01 -54.42 -16.41
N PHE A 162 21.46 -53.39 -17.14
CA PHE A 162 20.94 -53.03 -18.46
C PHE A 162 21.91 -53.33 -19.61
N ILE A 163 23.23 -53.34 -19.34
CA ILE A 163 24.27 -53.68 -20.32
C ILE A 163 25.16 -54.76 -19.71
N GLN A 164 25.09 -55.97 -20.25
CA GLN A 164 25.89 -57.12 -19.78
C GLN A 164 27.25 -57.23 -20.46
N ASP A 165 27.45 -56.57 -21.60
CA ASP A 165 28.75 -56.49 -22.27
C ASP A 165 29.73 -55.64 -21.45
N GLU A 166 30.69 -56.29 -20.80
CA GLU A 166 31.68 -55.64 -19.92
C GLU A 166 32.59 -54.66 -20.66
N VAL A 167 32.91 -54.91 -21.93
CA VAL A 167 33.79 -54.06 -22.75
C VAL A 167 33.04 -52.80 -23.18
N LEU A 168 31.79 -52.96 -23.62
CA LEU A 168 30.92 -51.83 -23.96
C LEU A 168 30.62 -50.98 -22.72
N LEU A 169 30.31 -51.60 -21.59
CA LEU A 169 29.97 -50.89 -20.37
C LEU A 169 31.16 -50.12 -19.78
N SER A 170 32.36 -50.69 -19.81
CA SER A 170 33.59 -49.99 -19.40
C SER A 170 33.89 -48.79 -20.31
N THR A 171 33.67 -48.94 -21.62
CA THR A 171 33.78 -47.85 -22.60
C THR A 171 32.77 -46.72 -22.33
N ILE A 172 31.51 -47.08 -22.04
CA ILE A 172 30.46 -46.11 -21.69
C ILE A 172 30.82 -45.37 -20.39
N LYS A 173 31.22 -46.10 -19.34
CA LYS A 173 31.62 -45.51 -18.05
C LYS A 173 32.81 -44.56 -18.19
N ALA A 174 33.77 -44.84 -19.07
CA ALA A 174 34.92 -43.97 -19.30
C ALA A 174 34.59 -42.71 -20.16
N SER A 175 33.41 -42.65 -20.78
CA SER A 175 33.06 -41.57 -21.71
C SER A 175 32.77 -40.23 -21.00
N PRO A 176 33.14 -39.09 -21.59
CA PRO A 176 32.79 -37.77 -21.06
C PRO A 176 31.28 -37.54 -20.86
N PRO A 177 30.38 -37.91 -21.80
CA PRO A 177 28.94 -37.73 -21.64
C PRO A 177 28.35 -38.50 -20.45
N TYR A 178 28.86 -39.71 -20.17
CA TYR A 178 28.44 -40.49 -19.01
C TYR A 178 28.90 -39.85 -17.70
N GLN A 179 30.15 -39.37 -17.64
CA GLN A 179 30.70 -38.72 -16.45
C GLN A 179 29.99 -37.39 -16.13
N GLU A 180 29.66 -36.60 -17.15
CA GLU A 180 28.86 -35.38 -17.00
C GLU A 180 27.47 -35.70 -16.44
N LEU A 181 26.73 -36.65 -17.03
CA LEU A 181 25.40 -37.04 -16.56
C LEU A 181 25.43 -37.65 -15.15
N LYS A 182 26.49 -38.38 -14.81
CA LYS A 182 26.68 -38.92 -13.47
C LYS A 182 26.84 -37.80 -12.44
N LYS A 183 27.69 -36.81 -12.73
CA LYS A 183 27.89 -35.64 -11.87
C LYS A 183 26.61 -34.81 -11.75
N GLU A 184 25.92 -34.58 -12.87
CA GLU A 184 24.63 -33.88 -12.87
C GLU A 184 23.57 -34.59 -12.03
N ARG A 185 23.52 -35.93 -12.07
CA ARG A 185 22.64 -36.76 -11.23
C ARG A 185 22.97 -36.60 -9.74
N GLU A 186 24.24 -36.66 -9.37
CA GLU A 186 24.67 -36.46 -7.97
C GLU A 186 24.26 -35.07 -7.46
N GLU A 187 24.51 -34.03 -8.26
CA GLU A 187 24.02 -32.67 -7.95
C GLU A 187 22.50 -32.61 -7.80
N PHE A 188 21.75 -33.26 -8.70
CA PHE A 188 20.29 -33.28 -8.66
C PHE A 188 19.74 -33.89 -7.36
N TYR A 189 20.30 -35.01 -6.90
CA TYR A 189 19.89 -35.62 -5.62
C TYR A 189 20.25 -34.77 -4.41
N MET A 190 21.44 -34.13 -4.42
CA MET A 190 21.82 -33.17 -3.37
C MET A 190 20.85 -31.99 -3.27
N LEU A 191 20.42 -31.45 -4.42
CA LEU A 191 19.43 -30.36 -4.48
C LEU A 191 18.03 -30.81 -4.06
N LEU A 192 17.63 -32.05 -4.40
CA LEU A 192 16.37 -32.64 -3.92
C LEU A 192 16.37 -32.85 -2.40
N GLU A 193 17.48 -33.29 -1.82
CA GLU A 193 17.60 -33.42 -0.37
C GLU A 193 17.52 -32.05 0.31
N ALA A 194 18.22 -31.04 -0.22
CA ALA A 194 18.10 -29.66 0.24
C ALA A 194 16.65 -29.16 0.17
N LEU A 195 15.96 -29.41 -0.94
CA LEU A 195 14.56 -29.05 -1.13
C LEU A 195 13.65 -29.73 -0.11
N HIS A 196 13.86 -31.03 0.15
CA HIS A 196 13.07 -31.77 1.14
C HIS A 196 13.27 -31.23 2.55
N ASN A 197 14.51 -30.90 2.92
CA ASN A 197 14.83 -30.28 4.20
C ASN A 197 14.19 -28.89 4.34
N LEU A 198 14.24 -28.07 3.28
CA LEU A 198 13.60 -26.75 3.25
C LEU A 198 12.06 -26.84 3.34
N ASN A 199 11.45 -27.80 2.66
CA ASN A 199 10.00 -28.05 2.75
C ASN A 199 9.56 -28.48 4.14
N ARG A 200 10.37 -29.27 4.86
CA ARG A 200 10.10 -29.64 6.27
C ARG A 200 10.12 -28.43 7.20
N GLU A 201 10.90 -27.41 6.86
CA GLU A 201 10.93 -26.13 7.58
C GLU A 201 9.96 -25.09 6.98
N TYR A 202 9.03 -25.53 6.11
CA TYR A 202 8.01 -24.71 5.45
C TYR A 202 8.55 -23.57 4.57
N ILE A 203 9.76 -23.73 4.02
CA ILE A 203 10.40 -22.76 3.12
C ILE A 203 10.13 -23.15 1.66
N ILE A 204 9.04 -22.62 1.10
CA ILE A 204 8.52 -23.00 -0.23
C ILE A 204 8.80 -21.91 -1.27
N THR A 205 8.85 -20.64 -0.86
CA THR A 205 8.99 -19.46 -1.75
C THR A 205 10.21 -18.61 -1.41
N LEU A 206 10.63 -17.76 -2.36
CA LEU A 206 11.69 -16.76 -2.12
C LEU A 206 11.34 -15.77 -0.99
N ARG A 207 10.05 -15.44 -0.81
CA ARG A 207 9.58 -14.64 0.33
C ARG A 207 9.87 -15.31 1.66
N GLN A 208 9.63 -16.61 1.79
CA GLN A 208 9.93 -17.36 3.01
C GLN A 208 11.43 -17.56 3.20
N TRP A 209 12.18 -17.74 2.11
CA TRP A 209 13.64 -17.79 2.15
C TRP A 209 14.25 -16.52 2.75
N ARG A 210 13.65 -15.34 2.53
CA ARG A 210 14.08 -14.08 3.16
C ARG A 210 14.19 -14.20 4.68
N ASP A 211 13.16 -14.76 5.30
CA ASP A 211 12.96 -14.75 6.75
C ASP A 211 13.57 -15.99 7.43
N PHE A 212 14.12 -16.90 6.63
CA PHE A 212 14.76 -18.13 7.10
C PHE A 212 16.10 -17.87 7.79
N LYS A 213 16.23 -18.29 9.05
CA LYS A 213 17.37 -17.96 9.92
C LYS A 213 18.59 -18.87 9.73
N ARG A 214 18.39 -20.13 9.37
CA ARG A 214 19.44 -21.18 9.35
C ARG A 214 19.96 -21.43 7.93
N LYS A 215 20.22 -20.35 7.17
CA LYS A 215 20.71 -20.46 5.78
C LYS A 215 22.06 -21.16 5.70
N ASP A 216 22.86 -21.08 6.76
CA ASP A 216 24.14 -21.76 6.92
C ASP A 216 24.01 -23.30 6.93
N THR A 217 22.88 -23.84 7.38
CA THR A 217 22.64 -25.29 7.41
C THR A 217 22.21 -25.86 6.06
N VAL A 218 21.94 -25.01 5.07
CA VAL A 218 21.58 -25.41 3.72
C VAL A 218 22.83 -25.71 2.91
N ILE A 219 22.78 -26.77 2.10
CA ILE A 219 23.88 -27.17 1.22
C ILE A 219 24.36 -25.96 0.40
N PRO A 220 25.68 -25.66 0.37
CA PRO A 220 26.21 -24.44 -0.24
C PRO A 220 25.74 -24.19 -1.68
N LEU A 221 25.64 -25.26 -2.49
CA LEU A 221 25.16 -25.18 -3.87
C LEU A 221 23.70 -24.71 -3.95
N ALA A 222 22.80 -25.30 -3.16
CA ALA A 222 21.39 -24.92 -3.12
C ALA A 222 21.23 -23.47 -2.62
N ARG A 223 21.96 -23.11 -1.55
CA ARG A 223 21.97 -21.75 -1.02
C ARG A 223 22.40 -20.72 -2.06
N ALA A 224 23.46 -20.99 -2.80
CA ALA A 224 23.96 -20.08 -3.84
C ALA A 224 22.92 -19.87 -4.96
N GLN A 225 22.25 -20.93 -5.41
CA GLN A 225 21.20 -20.83 -6.42
C GLN A 225 19.99 -20.00 -5.93
N ILE A 226 19.53 -20.27 -4.71
CA ILE A 226 18.40 -19.54 -4.12
C ILE A 226 18.77 -18.07 -3.90
N ASN A 227 19.97 -17.77 -3.38
CA ASN A 227 20.44 -16.40 -3.19
C ASN A 227 20.59 -15.65 -4.53
N THR A 228 21.02 -16.33 -5.59
CA THR A 228 21.09 -15.74 -6.94
C THR A 228 19.70 -15.36 -7.43
N ALA A 229 18.72 -16.27 -7.31
CA ALA A 229 17.34 -16.00 -7.70
C ALA A 229 16.69 -14.90 -6.84
N TYR A 230 16.94 -14.92 -5.53
CA TYR A 230 16.50 -13.88 -4.59
C TYR A 230 17.04 -12.51 -4.99
N SER A 231 18.34 -12.43 -5.32
CA SER A 231 18.98 -11.18 -5.74
C SER A 231 18.41 -10.65 -7.06
N GLN A 232 18.08 -11.54 -8.00
CA GLN A 232 17.40 -11.16 -9.24
C GLN A 232 16.00 -10.59 -8.97
N ALA A 233 15.21 -11.24 -8.10
CA ALA A 233 13.89 -10.76 -7.71
C ALA A 233 13.95 -9.40 -7.01
N LEU A 234 14.91 -9.20 -6.10
CA LEU A 234 15.11 -7.96 -5.38
C LEU A 234 15.51 -6.79 -6.31
N ARG A 235 16.41 -7.04 -7.27
CA ARG A 235 16.81 -6.03 -8.28
C ARG A 235 15.65 -5.65 -9.19
N GLU A 236 14.81 -6.63 -9.56
CA GLU A 236 13.65 -6.38 -10.41
C GLU A 236 12.54 -5.61 -9.68
N GLU A 237 12.30 -5.87 -8.39
CA GLU A 237 11.40 -5.03 -7.60
C GLU A 237 11.90 -3.59 -7.50
N ARG A 238 13.19 -3.41 -7.21
CA ARG A 238 13.80 -2.08 -7.18
C ARG A 238 13.67 -1.36 -8.53
N ARG A 239 13.96 -2.04 -9.64
CA ARG A 239 13.81 -1.47 -10.99
C ARG A 239 12.37 -1.04 -11.26
N LYS A 240 11.38 -1.83 -10.81
CA LYS A 240 9.95 -1.49 -10.95
C LYS A 240 9.56 -0.30 -10.09
N GLU A 241 10.09 -0.19 -8.88
CA GLU A 241 9.89 0.95 -7.99
C GLU A 241 10.53 2.21 -8.58
N GLU A 242 11.79 2.14 -9.02
CA GLU A 242 12.49 3.22 -9.73
C GLU A 242 11.73 3.68 -10.99
N GLU A 243 11.23 2.74 -11.80
CA GLU A 243 10.44 3.07 -12.98
C GLU A 243 9.08 3.68 -12.64
N ARG A 244 8.47 3.26 -11.53
CA ARG A 244 7.23 3.83 -11.04
C ARG A 244 7.45 5.26 -10.57
N GLU A 245 8.45 5.49 -9.71
CA GLU A 245 8.83 6.82 -9.23
C GLU A 245 9.25 7.74 -10.38
N ARG A 246 9.99 7.23 -11.37
CA ARG A 246 10.36 8.00 -12.56
C ARG A 246 9.15 8.39 -13.41
N ARG A 247 8.16 7.49 -13.55
CA ARG A 247 6.89 7.81 -14.21
C ARG A 247 6.09 8.82 -13.40
N GLU A 248 6.04 8.67 -12.09
CA GLU A 248 5.42 9.63 -11.16
C GLU A 248 6.08 11.01 -11.28
N ARG A 249 7.42 11.11 -11.35
CA ARG A 249 8.12 12.39 -11.61
C ARG A 249 7.77 12.99 -12.97
N GLN A 250 7.69 12.18 -14.03
CA GLN A 250 7.28 12.65 -15.36
C GLN A 250 5.82 13.13 -15.37
N GLU A 251 4.98 12.57 -14.50
CA GLU A 251 3.56 12.88 -14.40
C GLU A 251 3.28 14.08 -13.47
N LEU A 252 3.99 14.18 -12.34
CA LEU A 252 3.85 15.20 -11.30
C LEU A 252 4.60 16.50 -11.62
N GLY A 253 5.78 16.41 -12.27
CA GLY A 253 6.66 17.55 -12.56
C GLY A 253 7.36 18.12 -11.33
N ILE A 254 8.56 18.71 -11.51
CA ILE A 254 9.23 19.51 -10.48
C ILE A 254 8.81 20.97 -10.64
N ASP A 255 8.46 21.62 -9.54
CA ASP A 255 8.05 23.03 -9.51
C ASP A 255 8.89 23.84 -8.49
N VAL A 256 8.77 25.17 -8.52
CA VAL A 256 9.61 26.04 -7.67
C VAL A 256 9.34 25.89 -6.16
N SER A 257 8.19 25.36 -5.77
CA SER A 257 7.84 25.04 -4.39
C SER A 257 8.32 23.66 -3.93
N THR A 258 8.84 22.84 -4.85
CA THR A 258 9.38 21.51 -4.51
C THR A 258 10.46 21.64 -3.44
N GLY A 259 10.38 20.79 -2.41
CA GLY A 259 11.32 20.79 -1.30
C GLY A 259 12.76 20.51 -1.74
N ILE A 260 13.75 21.11 -1.06
CA ILE A 260 15.16 20.90 -1.43
C ILE A 260 15.64 19.45 -1.23
N ASN A 261 15.09 18.73 -0.24
CA ASN A 261 15.40 17.32 -0.03
C ASN A 261 14.86 16.47 -1.19
N TYR A 262 13.59 16.64 -1.54
CA TYR A 262 12.95 16.05 -2.73
C TYR A 262 13.78 16.29 -4.00
N ALA A 263 14.24 17.52 -4.21
CA ALA A 263 15.05 17.89 -5.36
C ALA A 263 16.42 17.18 -5.40
N VAL A 264 17.01 16.86 -4.24
CA VAL A 264 18.32 16.21 -4.12
C VAL A 264 18.19 14.69 -4.22
N PHE A 265 17.16 14.09 -3.61
CA PHE A 265 17.07 12.65 -3.39
C PHE A 265 16.00 11.92 -4.22
N GLU A 266 14.94 12.58 -4.72
CA GLU A 266 13.80 11.86 -5.29
C GLU A 266 14.01 11.40 -6.76
N GLY A 267 13.60 10.15 -7.05
CA GLY A 267 13.91 9.42 -8.28
C GLY A 267 15.28 8.72 -8.26
N ARG A 268 15.94 8.69 -7.10
CA ARG A 268 17.13 7.90 -6.80
C ARG A 268 16.78 6.94 -5.68
N VAL A 269 17.08 5.66 -5.87
CA VAL A 269 17.06 4.72 -4.74
C VAL A 269 18.23 5.07 -3.84
N CYS A 270 17.92 5.71 -2.72
CA CYS A 270 18.88 6.02 -1.68
C CYS A 270 19.40 4.70 -1.10
N VAL A 271 20.69 4.46 -1.25
CA VAL A 271 21.31 3.22 -0.80
C VAL A 271 21.65 3.25 0.69
N ASP A 272 21.74 4.44 1.28
CA ASP A 272 21.95 4.68 2.71
C ASP A 272 20.85 4.06 3.60
N GLU A 273 19.59 4.07 3.14
CA GLU A 273 18.43 3.45 3.80
C GLU A 273 18.27 1.95 3.46
N MET A 274 19.18 1.36 2.69
CA MET A 274 19.14 -0.08 2.43
C MET A 274 19.49 -0.86 3.69
N LYS A 275 18.79 -1.98 3.94
CA LYS A 275 19.16 -2.90 5.02
C LYS A 275 20.48 -3.60 4.70
N LEU A 276 21.34 -3.72 5.69
CA LEU A 276 22.64 -4.37 5.60
C LEU A 276 22.50 -5.81 5.08
N ASN A 277 21.54 -6.58 5.60
CA ASN A 277 21.35 -7.96 5.13
C ASN A 277 20.92 -8.05 3.66
N ASP A 278 20.18 -7.07 3.14
CA ASP A 278 19.82 -7.05 1.72
C ASP A 278 21.06 -6.78 0.86
N PHE A 279 21.92 -5.85 1.27
CA PHE A 279 23.22 -5.61 0.63
C PHE A 279 24.13 -6.85 0.68
N LEU A 280 24.31 -7.43 1.87
CA LEU A 280 25.16 -8.62 2.05
C LEU A 280 24.64 -9.81 1.23
N THR A 281 23.32 -9.99 1.14
CA THR A 281 22.72 -11.07 0.36
C THR A 281 22.85 -10.82 -1.15
N MET A 282 22.65 -9.57 -1.59
CA MET A 282 22.63 -9.19 -3.00
C MET A 282 24.02 -9.14 -3.64
N GLU A 283 25.02 -8.67 -2.89
CA GLU A 283 26.35 -8.35 -3.43
C GLU A 283 27.47 -9.22 -2.84
N LEU A 284 27.20 -9.97 -1.77
CA LEU A 284 28.21 -10.72 -1.01
C LEU A 284 27.77 -12.16 -0.65
N ASP A 285 26.80 -12.73 -1.38
CA ASP A 285 26.28 -14.11 -1.22
C ASP A 285 25.70 -14.43 0.18
N GLY A 286 25.38 -13.41 0.96
CA GLY A 286 24.93 -13.53 2.35
C GLY A 286 26.07 -13.71 3.36
N ARG A 287 27.32 -13.46 2.97
CA ARG A 287 28.45 -13.41 3.93
C ARG A 287 28.23 -12.29 4.94
N GLY A 288 28.39 -12.60 6.24
CA GLY A 288 28.21 -11.65 7.34
C GLY A 288 26.76 -11.42 7.80
N VAL A 289 25.79 -12.11 7.18
CA VAL A 289 24.37 -12.04 7.59
C VAL A 289 24.20 -12.71 8.96
N VAL A 290 23.76 -11.94 9.95
CA VAL A 290 23.40 -12.45 11.29
C VAL A 290 22.06 -11.88 11.75
N ALA A 291 21.49 -12.46 12.80
CA ALA A 291 20.20 -12.01 13.32
C ALA A 291 20.25 -10.57 13.86
N THR A 292 21.38 -10.19 14.45
CA THR A 292 21.57 -8.90 15.14
C THR A 292 21.73 -7.72 14.18
N ASN A 293 22.06 -7.95 12.91
CA ASN A 293 22.29 -6.90 11.92
C ASN A 293 21.21 -6.84 10.81
N ARG A 294 20.07 -7.50 11.02
CA ARG A 294 18.98 -7.66 10.04
C ARG A 294 18.27 -6.36 9.66
N SER A 295 18.08 -5.46 10.60
CA SER A 295 17.40 -4.17 10.40
C SER A 295 18.37 -2.98 10.32
N VAL A 296 19.68 -3.23 10.37
CA VAL A 296 20.69 -2.17 10.35
C VAL A 296 20.72 -1.55 8.96
N LEU A 297 20.60 -0.22 8.88
CA LEU A 297 20.70 0.52 7.62
C LEU A 297 22.16 0.70 7.21
N LEU A 298 22.44 0.80 5.92
CA LEU A 298 23.80 1.01 5.43
C LEU A 298 24.43 2.30 5.98
N LYS A 299 23.66 3.38 6.16
CA LYS A 299 24.15 4.61 6.80
C LYS A 299 24.70 4.41 8.21
N GLU A 300 24.13 3.49 8.98
CA GLU A 300 24.62 3.14 10.32
C GLU A 300 25.80 2.17 10.25
N PHE A 301 25.73 1.19 9.35
CA PHE A 301 26.81 0.22 9.16
C PHE A 301 28.12 0.87 8.70
N PHE A 302 28.08 1.79 7.74
CA PHE A 302 29.28 2.45 7.23
C PHE A 302 29.91 3.45 8.19
N LYS A 303 29.21 3.86 9.27
CA LYS A 303 29.80 4.64 10.38
C LYS A 303 30.73 3.79 11.24
N ASP A 304 30.31 2.57 11.58
CA ASP A 304 31.12 1.62 12.37
C ASP A 304 30.85 0.16 11.99
N PRO A 305 31.54 -0.36 10.94
CA PRO A 305 31.30 -1.72 10.45
C PRO A 305 31.61 -2.81 11.48
N LYS A 306 32.57 -2.57 12.38
CA LYS A 306 33.03 -3.53 13.39
C LYS A 306 31.97 -3.82 14.46
N LYS A 307 31.08 -2.87 14.70
CA LYS A 307 29.95 -3.02 15.63
C LYS A 307 28.93 -4.05 15.15
N TYR A 308 28.77 -4.19 13.83
CA TYR A 308 27.70 -4.99 13.23
C TYR A 308 28.20 -6.30 12.60
N ILE A 309 29.50 -6.42 12.35
CA ILE A 309 30.18 -7.65 11.91
C ILE A 309 31.35 -7.91 12.86
N CYS A 310 31.11 -8.77 13.86
CA CYS A 310 32.09 -9.07 14.90
C CYS A 310 33.22 -10.01 14.43
N ASP A 311 32.97 -10.81 13.39
CA ASP A 311 33.99 -11.69 12.81
C ASP A 311 34.96 -10.87 11.95
N ALA A 312 36.19 -10.73 12.44
CA ALA A 312 37.22 -9.95 11.79
C ALA A 312 37.66 -10.53 10.43
N GLY A 313 37.62 -11.86 10.26
CA GLY A 313 37.94 -12.51 9.00
C GLY A 313 36.91 -12.19 7.93
N VAL A 314 35.63 -12.38 8.28
CA VAL A 314 34.49 -12.07 7.40
C VAL A 314 34.45 -10.58 7.05
N LEU A 315 34.69 -9.70 8.03
CA LEU A 315 34.71 -8.26 7.78
C LEU A 315 35.85 -7.86 6.81
N ASN A 316 37.04 -8.45 6.95
CA ASN A 316 38.16 -8.17 6.03
C ASN A 316 37.85 -8.62 4.60
N GLU A 317 37.21 -9.78 4.41
CA GLU A 317 36.78 -10.24 3.09
C GLU A 317 35.73 -9.32 2.46
N ILE A 318 34.77 -8.86 3.27
CA ILE A 318 33.75 -7.90 2.83
C ILE A 318 34.40 -6.57 2.41
N GLN A 319 35.32 -6.05 3.22
CA GLN A 319 36.01 -4.79 2.94
C GLN A 319 36.95 -4.85 1.73
N ALA A 320 37.46 -6.04 1.39
CA ALA A 320 38.26 -6.27 0.20
C ALA A 320 37.44 -6.28 -1.10
N SER A 321 36.11 -6.32 -1.02
CA SER A 321 35.22 -6.38 -2.19
C SER A 321 35.05 -5.00 -2.86
N ASP A 322 35.12 -4.98 -4.19
CA ASP A 322 34.78 -3.81 -5.01
C ASP A 322 33.36 -3.31 -4.74
N HIS A 323 32.43 -4.23 -4.43
CA HIS A 323 31.04 -3.89 -4.13
C HIS A 323 30.92 -3.07 -2.84
N TYR A 324 31.70 -3.42 -1.81
CA TYR A 324 31.76 -2.66 -0.56
C TYR A 324 32.32 -1.25 -0.78
N ALA A 325 33.40 -1.12 -1.57
CA ALA A 325 34.01 0.16 -1.88
C ALA A 325 33.08 1.10 -2.66
N ARG A 326 32.35 0.56 -3.66
CA ARG A 326 31.35 1.31 -4.44
C ARG A 326 30.18 1.74 -3.56
N MET A 327 29.62 0.80 -2.79
CA MET A 327 28.47 1.07 -1.94
C MET A 327 28.80 2.08 -0.84
N GLY A 328 29.95 1.92 -0.17
CA GLY A 328 30.35 2.85 0.87
C GLY A 328 30.60 4.27 0.36
N ARG A 329 31.00 4.43 -0.90
CA ARG A 329 31.13 5.78 -1.50
C ARG A 329 29.76 6.41 -1.72
N ALA A 330 28.82 5.66 -2.31
CA ALA A 330 27.45 6.13 -2.54
C ALA A 330 26.74 6.52 -1.23
N VAL A 331 26.83 5.68 -0.20
CA VAL A 331 26.23 5.96 1.12
C VAL A 331 26.83 7.23 1.75
N ARG A 332 28.14 7.44 1.64
CA ARG A 332 28.78 8.66 2.15
C ARG A 332 28.34 9.90 1.38
N ASP A 333 28.31 9.83 0.05
CA ASP A 333 27.84 10.94 -0.78
C ASP A 333 26.37 11.29 -0.43
N GLU A 334 25.52 10.29 -0.16
CA GLU A 334 24.12 10.49 0.28
C GLU A 334 24.02 11.12 1.67
N MET A 335 24.81 10.65 2.64
CA MET A 335 24.86 11.24 3.98
C MET A 335 25.35 12.70 3.96
N ASP A 336 26.35 13.00 3.13
CA ASP A 336 26.88 14.35 2.96
C ASP A 336 25.83 15.29 2.32
N MET A 337 25.07 14.79 1.33
CA MET A 337 23.93 15.49 0.76
C MET A 337 22.83 15.76 1.80
N GLU A 338 22.58 14.81 2.71
CA GLU A 338 21.57 14.96 3.78
C GLU A 338 22.01 16.04 4.77
N GLU A 339 23.29 16.06 5.13
CA GLU A 339 23.87 17.09 5.99
C GLU A 339 23.77 18.49 5.36
N ASP A 340 24.06 18.61 4.06
CA ASP A 340 23.92 19.88 3.33
C ASP A 340 22.48 20.39 3.31
N VAL A 341 21.53 19.49 3.05
CA VAL A 341 20.11 19.80 3.06
C VAL A 341 19.67 20.26 4.46
N ASN A 342 20.14 19.59 5.52
CA ASN A 342 19.88 19.98 6.91
C ASN A 342 20.43 21.39 7.23
N LYS A 343 21.65 21.70 6.81
CA LYS A 343 22.24 23.05 6.96
C LYS A 343 21.45 24.12 6.21
N LEU A 344 20.90 23.78 5.04
CA LEU A 344 20.04 24.69 4.27
C LEU A 344 18.72 24.96 4.99
N TYR A 345 18.11 23.93 5.60
CA TYR A 345 16.92 24.10 6.44
C TYR A 345 17.18 25.03 7.63
N GLU A 346 18.32 24.89 8.32
CA GLU A 346 18.70 25.79 9.43
C GLU A 346 18.79 27.26 8.98
N LYS A 347 19.16 27.47 7.71
CA LYS A 347 19.23 28.80 7.07
C LYS A 347 17.91 29.24 6.44
N GLY A 348 16.83 28.48 6.65
CA GLY A 348 15.48 28.79 6.17
C GLY A 348 15.22 28.49 4.69
N VAL A 349 16.14 27.78 4.02
CA VAL A 349 15.99 27.34 2.63
C VAL A 349 15.36 25.95 2.61
N ASP A 350 14.06 25.87 2.37
CA ASP A 350 13.28 24.62 2.44
C ASP A 350 12.75 24.14 1.09
N ASN A 351 12.77 24.98 0.06
CA ASN A 351 12.32 24.67 -1.30
C ASN A 351 13.20 25.31 -2.39
N LEU A 352 12.97 24.90 -3.64
CA LEU A 352 13.73 25.36 -4.80
C LEU A 352 13.64 26.88 -5.02
N LEU A 353 12.52 27.52 -4.68
CA LEU A 353 12.36 28.98 -4.76
C LEU A 353 13.31 29.68 -3.79
N LYS A 354 13.36 29.22 -2.54
CA LYS A 354 14.28 29.76 -1.54
C LYS A 354 15.73 29.43 -1.89
N TRP A 355 16.00 28.27 -2.50
CA TRP A 355 17.32 27.95 -3.05
C TRP A 355 17.72 28.92 -4.16
N LEU A 356 16.82 29.23 -5.10
CA LEU A 356 17.06 30.17 -6.20
C LEU A 356 17.45 31.56 -5.68
N VAL A 357 16.79 32.02 -4.61
CA VAL A 357 16.98 33.37 -4.02
C VAL A 357 18.05 33.38 -2.91
N ALA A 358 18.57 32.23 -2.48
CA ALA A 358 19.59 32.13 -1.43
C ALA A 358 20.86 32.94 -1.76
N THR A 359 21.47 33.54 -0.75
CA THR A 359 22.69 34.35 -0.91
C THR A 359 23.89 33.49 -1.31
N ALA A 360 24.89 34.11 -1.93
CA ALA A 360 26.12 33.42 -2.33
C ALA A 360 26.83 32.75 -1.13
N GLU A 361 26.76 33.35 0.05
CA GLU A 361 27.30 32.79 1.28
C GLU A 361 26.58 31.51 1.71
N VAL A 362 25.24 31.46 1.60
CA VAL A 362 24.46 30.26 1.88
C VAL A 362 24.82 29.16 0.89
N LYS A 363 24.89 29.48 -0.42
CA LYS A 363 25.21 28.51 -1.49
C LYS A 363 26.67 28.01 -1.44
N ALA A 364 27.60 28.81 -0.93
CA ALA A 364 29.02 28.42 -0.81
C ALA A 364 29.28 27.40 0.29
N ASN A 365 28.35 27.24 1.24
CA ASN A 365 28.45 26.28 2.34
C ASN A 365 27.86 24.89 2.01
N VAL A 366 27.40 24.69 0.78
CA VAL A 366 26.82 23.43 0.28
C VAL A 366 27.86 22.73 -0.58
N GLN A 367 28.00 21.42 -0.43
CA GLN A 367 28.90 20.64 -1.27
C GLN A 367 28.47 20.67 -2.75
N GLU A 368 29.46 20.54 -3.64
CA GLU A 368 29.26 20.67 -5.09
C GLU A 368 28.29 19.61 -5.65
N ILE A 369 28.24 18.42 -5.05
CA ILE A 369 27.33 17.34 -5.46
C ILE A 369 25.87 17.76 -5.21
N THR A 370 25.55 18.14 -3.98
CA THR A 370 24.21 18.62 -3.57
C THR A 370 23.79 19.84 -4.38
N LYS A 371 24.72 20.79 -4.56
CA LYS A 371 24.48 22.02 -5.31
C LYS A 371 24.08 21.75 -6.76
N ARG A 372 24.76 20.83 -7.45
CA ARG A 372 24.43 20.44 -8.84
C ARG A 372 23.02 19.89 -8.97
N PHE A 373 22.55 19.13 -7.98
CA PHE A 373 21.18 18.61 -7.98
C PHE A 373 20.15 19.71 -7.79
N LEU A 374 20.36 20.57 -6.80
CA LEU A 374 19.49 21.71 -6.54
C LEU A 374 19.40 22.65 -7.74
N ASP A 375 20.53 22.94 -8.41
CA ASP A 375 20.57 23.78 -9.60
C ASP A 375 19.87 23.10 -10.80
N ALA A 376 20.07 21.80 -11.01
CA ALA A 376 19.39 21.06 -12.08
C ALA A 376 17.87 21.00 -11.86
N ALA A 377 17.42 20.74 -10.64
CA ALA A 377 16.01 20.70 -10.27
C ALA A 377 15.38 22.10 -10.37
N ALA A 378 16.11 23.15 -9.99
CA ALA A 378 15.65 24.54 -10.14
C ALA A 378 15.51 24.96 -11.61
N GLU A 379 16.40 24.48 -12.50
CA GLU A 379 16.27 24.69 -13.94
C GLU A 379 15.10 23.91 -14.56
N GLU A 380 14.84 22.68 -14.09
CA GLU A 380 13.64 21.92 -14.47
C GLU A 380 12.37 22.65 -14.02
N ALA A 381 12.34 23.17 -12.79
CA ALA A 381 11.25 23.96 -12.23
C ALA A 381 10.98 25.28 -12.99
N ARG A 382 12.01 25.86 -13.63
CA ARG A 382 11.89 27.08 -14.46
C ARG A 382 11.25 26.81 -15.81
N ASN A 383 11.32 25.57 -16.32
CA ASN A 383 10.80 25.17 -17.63
C ASN A 383 9.83 23.98 -17.53
N PRO A 384 8.68 24.13 -16.84
CA PRO A 384 7.74 23.03 -16.63
C PRO A 384 7.14 22.58 -17.97
N LYS A 385 7.25 21.28 -18.30
CA LYS A 385 6.52 20.66 -19.43
C LYS A 385 5.00 20.60 -19.19
N LYS A 386 4.57 20.70 -17.92
CA LYS A 386 3.18 20.84 -17.46
C LYS A 386 3.16 21.72 -16.20
N PRO A 387 2.24 22.68 -16.05
CA PRO A 387 2.14 23.46 -14.84
C PRO A 387 1.53 22.63 -13.71
N SER A 388 2.33 22.28 -12.71
CA SER A 388 1.89 21.76 -11.42
C SER A 388 2.40 22.71 -10.35
N ALA A 389 1.68 23.80 -10.09
CA ALA A 389 1.85 24.50 -8.82
C ALA A 389 1.42 23.57 -7.67
N PRO A 390 1.94 23.73 -6.44
CA PRO A 390 1.34 23.11 -5.26
C PRO A 390 -0.13 23.52 -5.26
N ARG A 391 -1.03 22.56 -5.43
CA ARG A 391 -2.47 22.84 -5.45
C ARG A 391 -2.90 23.08 -4.01
N TYR A 392 -2.77 24.33 -3.55
CA TYR A 392 -3.60 24.80 -2.45
C TYR A 392 -5.05 24.54 -2.85
N LEU A 393 -5.70 23.63 -2.13
CA LEU A 393 -7.06 23.27 -2.45
C LEU A 393 -7.98 24.29 -1.76
N GLU A 394 -8.14 25.42 -2.46
CA GLU A 394 -8.86 26.58 -1.96
C GLU A 394 -10.26 26.19 -1.45
N GLY A 395 -10.58 26.60 -0.22
CA GLY A 395 -11.87 26.34 0.42
C GLY A 395 -12.12 24.91 0.92
N LEU A 396 -11.20 23.95 0.76
CA LEU A 396 -11.38 22.61 1.36
C LEU A 396 -11.29 22.65 2.89
N TYR A 397 -10.38 23.45 3.46
CA TYR A 397 -10.26 23.61 4.92
C TYR A 397 -11.59 24.11 5.49
N GLU A 398 -12.10 25.22 4.97
CA GLU A 398 -13.35 25.83 5.40
C GLU A 398 -14.57 24.93 5.16
N SER A 399 -14.57 24.14 4.09
CA SER A 399 -15.65 23.20 3.82
C SER A 399 -15.74 22.08 4.86
N VAL A 400 -14.59 21.53 5.26
CA VAL A 400 -14.55 20.48 6.30
C VAL A 400 -14.81 21.09 7.68
N TYR A 401 -14.17 22.22 7.99
CA TYR A 401 -14.32 22.89 9.29
C TYR A 401 -15.77 23.35 9.54
N ASN A 402 -16.43 23.94 8.54
CA ASN A 402 -17.80 24.45 8.66
C ASN A 402 -18.87 23.41 8.23
N ALA A 403 -18.55 22.11 8.24
CA ALA A 403 -19.50 21.07 7.87
C ALA A 403 -20.77 21.15 8.73
N ARG A 404 -21.94 21.05 8.08
CA ARG A 404 -23.25 21.23 8.72
C ARG A 404 -23.71 19.95 9.40
N TRP A 405 -24.18 20.07 10.63
CA TRP A 405 -24.74 18.97 11.40
C TRP A 405 -26.20 18.69 11.07
N HIS A 406 -26.50 17.41 10.97
CA HIS A 406 -27.86 16.87 11.03
C HIS A 406 -27.85 15.65 11.94
N HIS A 407 -28.99 15.34 12.53
CA HIS A 407 -29.16 14.13 13.33
C HIS A 407 -30.50 13.47 13.04
N LEU A 408 -30.51 12.15 13.09
CA LEU A 408 -31.70 11.35 12.91
C LEU A 408 -32.10 10.74 14.25
N VAL A 409 -33.38 10.89 14.58
CA VAL A 409 -33.98 10.32 15.78
C VAL A 409 -35.07 9.33 15.41
N GLU A 410 -35.19 8.29 16.23
CA GLU A 410 -36.30 7.34 16.12
C GLU A 410 -37.53 7.90 16.81
N VAL A 411 -38.66 7.99 16.08
CA VAL A 411 -39.93 8.50 16.60
C VAL A 411 -40.98 7.39 16.54
N PRO A 412 -41.48 6.90 17.69
CA PRO A 412 -42.56 5.93 17.72
C PRO A 412 -43.81 6.46 17.00
N GLY A 413 -44.28 5.75 15.97
CA GLY A 413 -45.47 6.13 15.19
C GLY A 413 -45.25 7.16 14.08
N GLY A 414 -43.99 7.51 13.75
CA GLY A 414 -43.69 8.40 12.62
C GLY A 414 -43.99 7.80 11.23
N GLU A 415 -44.21 8.66 10.23
CA GLU A 415 -44.46 8.25 8.84
C GLU A 415 -43.22 7.57 8.19
N GLY A 416 -43.45 6.71 7.19
CA GLY A 416 -42.38 6.06 6.41
C GLY A 416 -41.54 5.08 7.24
N THR A 417 -40.26 5.39 7.43
CA THR A 417 -39.32 4.53 8.19
C THR A 417 -39.39 4.73 9.70
N GLY A 418 -40.15 5.73 10.21
CA GLY A 418 -40.17 6.08 11.63
C GLY A 418 -38.89 6.79 12.10
N MET A 419 -38.13 7.37 11.17
CA MET A 419 -36.93 8.17 11.42
C MET A 419 -37.22 9.63 11.05
N GLU A 420 -36.95 10.55 11.97
CA GLU A 420 -37.08 11.99 11.75
C GLU A 420 -35.70 12.63 11.60
N VAL A 421 -35.50 13.40 10.54
CA VAL A 421 -34.28 14.19 10.29
C VAL A 421 -34.43 15.55 10.95
N ARG A 422 -33.43 15.94 11.74
CA ARG A 422 -33.37 17.24 12.40
C ARG A 422 -32.05 17.94 12.08
N GLU A 423 -32.11 19.25 11.91
CA GLU A 423 -30.91 20.07 11.71
C GLU A 423 -30.19 20.32 13.04
N GLY A 424 -28.87 20.48 12.96
CA GLY A 424 -28.00 20.76 14.09
C GLY A 424 -27.55 19.52 14.85
N GLU A 425 -26.75 19.75 15.90
CA GLU A 425 -26.31 18.70 16.82
C GLU A 425 -27.47 18.18 17.68
N PRO A 426 -27.45 16.90 18.08
CA PRO A 426 -28.51 16.34 18.92
C PRO A 426 -28.45 16.97 20.32
N PRO A 427 -29.60 17.38 20.90
CA PRO A 427 -29.65 17.94 22.26
C PRO A 427 -29.14 16.98 23.35
N GLN A 428 -29.24 15.67 23.10
CA GLN A 428 -28.74 14.62 23.97
C GLN A 428 -27.89 13.66 23.14
N PRO A 429 -26.54 13.77 23.17
CA PRO A 429 -25.65 12.85 22.48
C PRO A 429 -25.60 11.47 23.17
N TRP A 430 -24.96 10.49 22.55
CA TRP A 430 -24.75 9.18 23.17
C TRP A 430 -23.92 9.30 24.45
N THR A 431 -24.35 8.62 25.49
CA THR A 431 -23.62 8.49 26.76
C THR A 431 -22.77 7.23 26.75
N TYR A 432 -21.58 7.33 27.33
CA TYR A 432 -20.64 6.21 27.45
C TYR A 432 -20.17 6.08 28.89
N LYS A 433 -19.99 4.83 29.33
CA LYS A 433 -19.40 4.48 30.62
C LYS A 433 -18.04 3.84 30.40
N ALA A 434 -17.10 4.13 31.29
CA ALA A 434 -15.80 3.47 31.28
C ALA A 434 -15.93 2.04 31.83
N VAL A 435 -15.43 1.06 31.06
CA VAL A 435 -15.41 -0.35 31.45
C VAL A 435 -13.99 -0.87 31.24
N GLY A 436 -13.21 -0.95 32.31
CA GLY A 436 -11.78 -1.25 32.20
C GLY A 436 -11.01 -0.14 31.46
N LEU A 437 -10.34 -0.50 30.35
CA LEU A 437 -9.63 0.46 29.49
C LEU A 437 -10.47 0.93 28.28
N SER A 438 -11.71 0.48 28.16
CA SER A 438 -12.60 0.77 27.03
C SER A 438 -13.82 1.60 27.43
N LEU A 439 -14.53 2.10 26.41
CA LEU A 439 -15.80 2.79 26.55
C LEU A 439 -16.92 1.90 26.01
N GLU A 440 -17.99 1.73 26.80
CA GLU A 440 -19.22 1.09 26.38
C GLU A 440 -20.37 2.10 26.38
N ARG A 441 -21.31 1.92 25.45
CA ARG A 441 -22.53 2.74 25.42
C ARG A 441 -23.32 2.54 26.71
N ASP A 442 -23.73 3.64 27.33
CA ASP A 442 -24.53 3.62 28.55
C ASP A 442 -26.02 3.79 28.23
N ASP A 443 -26.68 2.66 28.00
CA ASP A 443 -28.11 2.61 27.66
C ASP A 443 -29.04 2.83 28.87
N GLY A 444 -28.49 2.96 30.09
CA GLY A 444 -29.26 3.06 31.34
C GLY A 444 -29.54 4.48 31.84
N VAL A 445 -28.88 5.50 31.29
CA VAL A 445 -28.91 6.89 31.82
C VAL A 445 -29.91 7.81 31.10
N GLY A 446 -30.50 7.37 29.98
CA GLY A 446 -31.45 8.18 29.22
C GLY A 446 -32.85 8.24 29.85
N GLN A 447 -33.44 9.43 29.95
CA GLN A 447 -34.82 9.63 30.37
C GLN A 447 -35.77 8.83 29.46
N SER A 448 -36.64 8.02 30.05
CA SER A 448 -37.66 7.26 29.33
C SER A 448 -38.60 8.23 28.60
N GLY A 449 -38.53 8.29 27.26
CA GLY A 449 -39.36 9.16 26.41
C GLY A 449 -38.61 10.17 25.53
N ALA A 450 -37.30 10.42 25.74
CA ALA A 450 -36.53 11.31 24.87
C ALA A 450 -36.16 10.61 23.54
N ALA A 451 -36.35 11.31 22.42
CA ALA A 451 -36.02 10.81 21.08
C ALA A 451 -34.52 10.55 20.97
N ARG A 452 -34.13 9.29 20.79
CA ARG A 452 -32.72 8.87 20.83
C ARG A 452 -32.06 9.08 19.47
N PRO A 453 -30.87 9.72 19.39
CA PRO A 453 -30.14 9.79 18.14
C PRO A 453 -29.71 8.39 17.69
N ARG A 454 -29.93 8.11 16.41
CA ARG A 454 -29.53 6.87 15.73
C ARG A 454 -28.36 7.09 14.77
N LEU A 455 -28.30 8.26 14.17
CA LEU A 455 -27.25 8.63 13.22
C LEU A 455 -27.04 10.14 13.26
N LEU A 456 -25.79 10.57 13.23
CA LEU A 456 -25.42 11.96 12.95
C LEU A 456 -24.86 12.02 11.52
N VAL A 457 -25.07 13.14 10.86
CA VAL A 457 -24.53 13.39 9.53
C VAL A 457 -23.85 14.75 9.51
N LEU A 458 -22.60 14.75 9.09
CA LEU A 458 -21.84 15.96 8.78
C LEU A 458 -21.79 16.15 7.28
N THR A 459 -22.33 17.26 6.80
CA THR A 459 -22.36 17.59 5.36
C THR A 459 -21.33 18.67 5.05
N SER A 460 -20.31 18.32 4.27
CA SER A 460 -19.28 19.22 3.73
C SER A 460 -19.61 19.58 2.28
N ASP A 461 -19.62 20.88 1.95
CA ASP A 461 -20.02 21.35 0.61
C ASP A 461 -19.09 20.84 -0.51
N LYS A 462 -17.80 20.64 -0.19
CA LYS A 462 -16.76 20.09 -1.07
C LYS A 462 -16.43 18.62 -0.76
N GLY A 463 -17.21 17.95 0.07
CA GLY A 463 -16.97 16.55 0.45
C GLY A 463 -15.84 16.34 1.45
N TRP A 464 -15.35 15.10 1.51
CA TRP A 464 -14.39 14.61 2.50
C TRP A 464 -13.13 14.05 1.82
N PRO A 465 -11.96 14.00 2.48
CA PRO A 465 -10.73 13.50 1.88
C PRO A 465 -10.87 12.15 1.17
N TYR A 466 -11.66 11.24 1.72
CA TYR A 466 -11.93 9.92 1.15
C TYR A 466 -12.55 9.99 -0.26
N SER A 467 -13.36 11.02 -0.55
CA SER A 467 -14.11 11.14 -1.80
C SER A 467 -13.52 12.15 -2.79
N TRP A 468 -12.43 12.84 -2.45
CA TRP A 468 -11.81 13.84 -3.32
C TRP A 468 -11.09 13.27 -4.55
N GLU A 469 -10.81 11.97 -4.55
CA GLU A 469 -10.28 11.25 -5.72
C GLU A 469 -11.38 10.61 -6.58
N GLU A 470 -12.65 10.68 -6.16
CA GLU A 470 -13.80 10.17 -6.93
C GLU A 470 -14.41 11.25 -7.84
N ASP A 471 -15.06 10.83 -8.94
CA ASP A 471 -15.71 11.74 -9.90
C ASP A 471 -16.86 12.57 -9.27
N GLU A 472 -17.49 12.06 -8.23
CA GLU A 472 -18.51 12.75 -7.42
C GLU A 472 -18.12 12.74 -5.93
N SER A 473 -17.74 13.90 -5.40
CA SER A 473 -17.36 14.01 -3.99
C SER A 473 -18.56 13.74 -3.06
N LEU A 474 -18.50 12.64 -2.30
CA LEU A 474 -19.45 12.35 -1.23
C LEU A 474 -19.42 13.47 -0.18
N ARG A 475 -20.56 14.13 0.02
CA ARG A 475 -20.72 15.28 0.93
C ARG A 475 -21.02 14.88 2.37
N ASP A 476 -21.64 13.73 2.56
CA ASP A 476 -22.20 13.31 3.85
C ASP A 476 -21.28 12.31 4.56
N CYS A 477 -20.81 12.66 5.76
CA CYS A 477 -20.10 11.77 6.68
C CYS A 477 -21.10 11.21 7.71
N HIS A 478 -21.25 9.89 7.71
CA HIS A 478 -22.21 9.18 8.56
C HIS A 478 -21.54 8.75 9.88
N VAL A 479 -22.09 9.21 11.01
CA VAL A 479 -21.55 8.97 12.35
C VAL A 479 -22.58 8.23 13.19
N ASN A 480 -22.31 6.97 13.50
CA ASN A 480 -23.10 6.19 14.45
C ASN A 480 -22.45 6.19 15.84
N CYS A 481 -23.07 5.51 16.79
CA CYS A 481 -22.55 5.44 18.15
C CYS A 481 -21.17 4.78 18.27
N GLU A 482 -20.77 3.92 17.34
CA GLU A 482 -19.43 3.28 17.34
C GLU A 482 -18.35 4.24 16.80
N VAL A 483 -18.68 5.06 15.80
CA VAL A 483 -17.81 6.15 15.32
C VAL A 483 -17.64 7.23 16.41
N GLU A 484 -18.71 7.60 17.10
CA GLU A 484 -18.63 8.55 18.21
C GLU A 484 -17.80 8.00 19.38
N ARG A 485 -17.94 6.71 19.70
CA ARG A 485 -17.14 6.02 20.73
C ARG A 485 -15.65 6.04 20.42
N LEU A 486 -15.30 5.84 19.15
CA LEU A 486 -13.92 5.99 18.66
C LEU A 486 -13.41 7.39 18.94
N TRP A 487 -14.19 8.42 18.59
CA TRP A 487 -13.81 9.81 18.89
C TRP A 487 -13.62 10.03 20.39
N GLN A 488 -14.53 9.58 21.25
CA GLN A 488 -14.39 9.74 22.71
C GLN A 488 -13.10 9.09 23.23
N THR A 489 -12.71 7.96 22.65
CA THR A 489 -11.46 7.27 23.00
C THR A 489 -10.23 8.09 22.58
N VAL A 490 -10.22 8.62 21.35
CA VAL A 490 -9.12 9.47 20.85
C VAL A 490 -9.08 10.81 21.60
N LYS A 491 -10.22 11.42 21.89
CA LYS A 491 -10.35 12.64 22.69
C LYS A 491 -9.77 12.45 24.09
N GLY A 492 -10.00 11.30 24.72
CA GLY A 492 -9.40 10.96 26.01
C GLY A 492 -7.87 10.92 25.96
N ASP A 493 -7.30 10.39 24.87
CA ASP A 493 -5.85 10.39 24.66
C ASP A 493 -5.30 11.79 24.40
N LEU A 494 -5.96 12.57 23.54
CA LEU A 494 -5.58 13.96 23.28
C LEU A 494 -5.62 14.78 24.57
N THR A 495 -6.64 14.58 25.41
CA THR A 495 -6.77 15.29 26.70
C THR A 495 -5.61 14.96 27.65
N LYS A 496 -5.22 13.67 27.73
CA LYS A 496 -4.06 13.25 28.52
C LYS A 496 -2.75 13.81 27.97
N TRP A 497 -2.59 13.77 26.64
CA TRP A 497 -1.41 14.30 25.96
C TRP A 497 -1.25 15.81 26.15
N PHE A 498 -2.37 16.54 26.20
CA PHE A 498 -2.42 18.00 26.40
C PHE A 498 -2.46 18.44 27.86
N SER A 499 -2.32 17.51 28.82
CA SER A 499 -2.24 17.81 30.25
C SER A 499 -0.91 18.49 30.60
N THR A 500 -0.90 19.28 31.67
CA THR A 500 0.27 20.01 32.17
C THR A 500 0.94 19.35 33.37
N ASP A 501 0.50 18.13 33.75
CA ASP A 501 1.01 17.41 34.91
C ASP A 501 2.51 17.04 34.75
N PRO A 502 3.41 17.56 35.60
CA PRO A 502 4.87 17.39 35.46
C PRO A 502 5.39 15.96 35.69
N GLU A 503 4.61 15.09 36.34
CA GLU A 503 5.05 13.74 36.74
C GLU A 503 4.83 12.66 35.67
N ALA A 504 4.23 12.99 34.54
CA ALA A 504 4.01 12.03 33.47
C ALA A 504 4.26 12.65 32.09
N TYR A 505 5.46 12.43 31.55
CA TYR A 505 5.72 12.63 30.12
C TYR A 505 4.86 11.64 29.31
N PHE A 506 3.63 12.03 28.97
CA PHE A 506 2.75 11.20 28.16
C PHE A 506 3.16 11.31 26.69
N THR A 507 3.75 10.23 26.17
CA THR A 507 3.90 10.06 24.72
C THR A 507 2.52 9.93 24.07
N PRO A 508 2.25 10.60 22.94
CA PRO A 508 0.98 10.47 22.24
C PRO A 508 0.73 9.01 21.86
N ARG A 509 -0.44 8.50 22.23
CA ARG A 509 -0.80 7.10 22.01
C ARG A 509 -1.00 6.83 20.52
N ARG A 510 -0.37 5.77 20.03
CA ARG A 510 -0.58 5.22 18.69
C ARG A 510 -1.75 4.23 18.74
N ARG A 511 -2.67 4.33 17.79
CA ARG A 511 -3.89 3.51 17.77
C ARG A 511 -4.10 2.80 16.45
N VAL A 512 -4.77 1.64 16.51
CA VAL A 512 -5.24 0.91 15.33
C VAL A 512 -6.74 0.68 15.45
N LEU A 513 -7.50 1.15 14.48
CA LEU A 513 -8.96 0.96 14.40
C LEU A 513 -9.28 -0.32 13.61
N ILE A 514 -9.57 -1.40 14.32
CA ILE A 514 -9.91 -2.69 13.73
C ILE A 514 -11.44 -2.81 13.63
N GLY A 515 -11.94 -3.22 12.48
CA GLY A 515 -13.37 -3.49 12.29
C GLY A 515 -13.63 -4.15 10.96
N THR A 516 -14.83 -4.73 10.82
CA THR A 516 -15.24 -5.48 9.62
C THR A 516 -15.01 -4.66 8.34
N PRO A 517 -14.51 -5.26 7.26
CA PRO A 517 -14.40 -4.61 5.95
C PRO A 517 -15.74 -4.00 5.50
N GLY A 518 -15.71 -2.84 4.84
CA GLY A 518 -16.90 -2.23 4.24
C GLY A 518 -17.88 -1.53 5.20
N ILE A 519 -17.57 -1.43 6.50
CA ILE A 519 -18.43 -0.74 7.48
C ILE A 519 -18.34 0.79 7.47
N GLY A 520 -17.52 1.38 6.60
CA GLY A 520 -17.33 2.82 6.53
C GLY A 520 -16.28 3.40 7.49
N LYS A 521 -15.20 2.65 7.79
CA LYS A 521 -14.10 3.13 8.66
C LYS A 521 -13.44 4.41 8.12
N SER A 522 -13.07 4.41 6.85
CA SER A 522 -12.47 5.56 6.15
C SER A 522 -13.49 6.70 5.96
N MET A 523 -14.63 6.37 5.34
CA MET A 523 -15.68 7.32 4.97
C MET A 523 -16.36 8.00 6.17
N GLY A 524 -16.69 7.24 7.22
CA GLY A 524 -17.31 7.75 8.44
C GLY A 524 -16.29 8.09 9.51
N ALA A 525 -15.56 7.09 10.00
CA ALA A 525 -14.68 7.24 11.17
C ALA A 525 -13.48 8.16 10.91
N GLY A 526 -12.77 7.98 9.79
CA GLY A 526 -11.64 8.83 9.41
C GLY A 526 -12.06 10.29 9.21
N SER A 527 -13.10 10.51 8.40
CA SER A 527 -13.68 11.85 8.17
C SER A 527 -14.12 12.53 9.46
N TYR A 528 -14.77 11.80 10.36
CA TYR A 528 -15.24 12.33 11.63
C TYR A 528 -14.10 12.70 12.58
N LEU A 529 -13.07 11.85 12.66
CA LEU A 529 -11.86 12.15 13.42
C LEU A 529 -11.19 13.43 12.92
N LEU A 530 -11.07 13.58 11.59
CA LEU A 530 -10.54 14.80 10.99
C LEU A 530 -11.36 16.02 11.42
N TYR A 531 -12.68 15.99 11.23
CA TYR A 531 -13.58 17.08 11.63
C TYR A 531 -13.35 17.48 13.10
N GLN A 532 -13.35 16.50 13.99
CA GLN A 532 -13.19 16.72 15.42
C GLN A 532 -11.80 17.26 15.81
N MET A 533 -10.73 16.79 15.16
CA MET A 533 -9.36 17.28 15.39
C MET A 533 -9.14 18.71 14.89
N LEU A 534 -9.82 19.11 13.81
CA LEU A 534 -9.80 20.49 13.35
C LEU A 534 -10.42 21.46 14.37
N HIS A 535 -11.38 20.99 15.18
CA HIS A 535 -12.01 21.76 16.26
C HIS A 535 -11.26 21.69 17.61
N CYS A 536 -10.18 20.92 17.71
CA CYS A 536 -9.31 20.96 18.89
C CYS A 536 -8.53 22.28 18.96
N ASP A 537 -7.97 22.58 20.13
CA ASP A 537 -7.09 23.74 20.33
C ASP A 537 -5.94 23.75 19.30
N ALA A 538 -5.85 24.84 18.53
CA ALA A 538 -4.86 25.02 17.46
C ALA A 538 -3.44 25.27 17.99
N GLU A 539 -3.29 25.73 19.23
CA GLU A 539 -1.97 25.91 19.86
C GLU A 539 -1.36 24.56 20.25
N LYS A 540 -2.21 23.61 20.64
CA LYS A 540 -1.79 22.27 21.05
C LYS A 540 -1.70 21.29 19.89
N LEU A 541 -2.61 21.40 18.93
CA LEU A 541 -2.65 20.57 17.72
C LEU A 541 -2.74 21.48 16.49
N GLN A 542 -1.59 21.70 15.85
CA GLN A 542 -1.44 22.65 14.75
C GLN A 542 -1.77 22.02 13.38
N VAL A 543 -1.47 20.73 13.21
CA VAL A 543 -1.60 20.05 11.92
C VAL A 543 -2.33 18.72 12.05
N VAL A 544 -3.22 18.42 11.10
CA VAL A 544 -3.83 17.10 10.94
C VAL A 544 -3.51 16.57 9.54
N ALA A 545 -2.82 15.44 9.45
CA ALA A 545 -2.47 14.81 8.20
C ALA A 545 -3.37 13.59 7.95
N TYR A 546 -4.05 13.55 6.81
CA TYR A 546 -4.87 12.43 6.36
C TYR A 546 -4.17 11.74 5.19
N SER A 547 -3.68 10.53 5.38
CA SER A 547 -2.87 9.78 4.40
C SER A 547 -3.58 8.53 3.91
N PHE A 548 -3.57 8.28 2.60
CA PHE A 548 -4.11 7.07 1.96
C PHE A 548 -2.97 6.15 1.52
N GLY A 549 -2.50 5.26 2.39
CA GLY A 549 -1.67 4.09 2.04
C GLY A 549 -0.45 4.29 1.11
N GLY A 550 0.10 5.51 1.01
CA GLY A 550 1.21 5.86 0.12
C GLY A 550 0.84 6.41 -1.27
N SER A 551 -0.44 6.67 -1.57
CA SER A 551 -0.86 7.36 -2.81
C SER A 551 -0.95 8.87 -2.63
N THR A 552 -1.69 9.32 -1.62
CA THR A 552 -2.01 10.74 -1.42
C THR A 552 -2.14 11.07 0.06
N MET A 553 -1.62 12.23 0.46
CA MET A 553 -1.78 12.79 1.79
C MET A 553 -2.33 14.22 1.73
N TYR A 554 -3.38 14.47 2.48
CA TYR A 554 -3.98 15.79 2.68
C TYR A 554 -3.56 16.32 4.04
N VAL A 555 -2.92 17.49 4.04
CA VAL A 555 -2.45 18.14 5.26
C VAL A 555 -3.32 19.34 5.52
N PHE A 556 -3.95 19.33 6.69
CA PHE A 556 -4.73 20.44 7.20
C PHE A 556 -3.90 21.23 8.20
N ASP A 557 -3.45 22.41 7.79
CA ASP A 557 -2.77 23.35 8.68
C ASP A 557 -3.81 24.25 9.33
N LYS A 558 -3.96 24.15 10.66
CA LYS A 558 -4.94 24.90 11.44
C LYS A 558 -4.47 26.33 11.75
N THR A 559 -3.16 26.61 11.64
CA THR A 559 -2.57 27.92 11.92
C THR A 559 -2.86 28.90 10.80
N ILE A 560 -2.73 28.45 9.55
CA ILE A 560 -3.02 29.25 8.35
C ILE A 560 -4.32 28.85 7.65
N LYS A 561 -5.03 27.83 8.16
CA LYS A 561 -6.31 27.33 7.64
C LYS A 561 -6.25 26.90 6.17
N THR A 562 -5.24 26.08 5.83
CA THR A 562 -5.05 25.61 4.45
C THR A 562 -5.06 24.08 4.36
N VAL A 563 -5.37 23.58 3.16
CA VAL A 563 -5.20 22.16 2.80
C VAL A 563 -4.17 22.05 1.69
N THR A 564 -3.13 21.28 1.97
CA THR A 564 -2.08 20.94 0.99
C THR A 564 -2.18 19.47 0.63
N ARG A 565 -2.21 19.16 -0.67
CA ARG A 565 -2.23 17.78 -1.17
C ARG A 565 -0.83 17.37 -1.62
N TYR A 566 -0.31 16.34 -0.97
CA TYR A 566 0.92 15.64 -1.34
C TYR A 566 0.53 14.37 -2.09
N VAL A 567 1.05 14.18 -3.29
CA VAL A 567 0.82 12.97 -4.10
C VAL A 567 2.13 12.20 -4.14
N GLY A 568 2.05 10.89 -3.93
CA GLY A 568 3.20 10.00 -3.79
C GLY A 568 3.62 9.78 -2.33
N ARG A 569 4.20 8.60 -2.09
CA ARG A 569 4.70 8.18 -0.77
C ARG A 569 5.86 9.07 -0.29
N GLY A 570 6.79 9.44 -1.19
CA GLY A 570 7.96 10.27 -0.89
C GLY A 570 7.59 11.67 -0.39
N ALA A 571 6.81 12.41 -1.19
CA ALA A 571 6.35 13.77 -0.83
C ALA A 571 5.60 13.81 0.52
N SER A 572 4.84 12.77 0.84
CA SER A 572 4.09 12.67 2.09
C SER A 572 5.01 12.43 3.31
N LYS A 573 6.00 11.53 3.16
CA LYS A 573 7.00 11.21 4.20
C LYS A 573 7.89 12.42 4.50
N GLU A 574 8.34 13.12 3.46
CA GLU A 574 9.22 14.29 3.56
C GLU A 574 8.56 15.45 4.30
N PHE A 575 7.28 15.72 4.04
CA PHE A 575 6.55 16.75 4.77
C PHE A 575 6.50 16.45 6.28
N LEU A 576 6.17 15.20 6.65
CA LEU A 576 6.06 14.80 8.05
C LEU A 576 7.41 14.89 8.77
N ARG A 577 8.52 14.42 8.18
CA ARG A 577 9.84 14.38 8.85
C ARG A 577 10.36 15.76 9.28
N HIS A 578 10.01 16.83 8.58
CA HIS A 578 10.57 18.18 8.81
C HIS A 578 9.60 19.13 9.54
N LEU A 579 8.39 18.67 9.87
CA LEU A 579 7.44 19.45 10.66
C LEU A 579 7.88 19.50 12.13
N ARG A 580 8.21 20.71 12.58
CA ARG A 580 8.44 20.99 14.01
C ARG A 580 7.16 21.30 14.79
N MET A 581 6.00 21.16 14.14
CA MET A 581 4.69 21.43 14.72
C MET A 581 4.14 20.20 15.43
N ASN A 582 3.24 20.41 16.39
CA ASN A 582 2.46 19.31 16.96
C ASN A 582 1.35 18.92 15.98
N GLY A 583 1.26 17.64 15.65
CA GLY A 583 0.22 17.16 14.75
C GLY A 583 -0.26 15.76 15.03
N TYR A 584 -1.27 15.37 14.25
CA TYR A 584 -1.92 14.07 14.33
C TYR A 584 -2.06 13.46 12.93
N VAL A 585 -1.72 12.19 12.80
CA VAL A 585 -1.84 11.44 11.54
C VAL A 585 -3.04 10.51 11.57
N ILE A 586 -3.93 10.63 10.59
CA ILE A 586 -4.95 9.64 10.24
C ILE A 586 -4.42 8.88 9.03
N TYR A 587 -4.01 7.64 9.24
CA TYR A 587 -3.44 6.79 8.19
C TYR A 587 -4.46 5.75 7.74
N ASP A 588 -5.03 5.97 6.58
CA ASP A 588 -6.03 5.13 5.93
C ASP A 588 -5.35 4.09 5.04
N VAL A 589 -5.44 2.81 5.43
CA VAL A 589 -4.75 1.73 4.71
C VAL A 589 -5.63 1.25 3.56
N THR A 590 -5.09 1.27 2.34
CA THR A 590 -5.80 0.76 1.15
C THR A 590 -5.86 -0.78 1.13
N TRP A 591 -6.68 -1.36 0.25
CA TRP A 591 -6.89 -2.83 0.14
C TRP A 591 -5.58 -3.63 -0.06
N GLN A 592 -4.62 -3.07 -0.82
CA GLN A 592 -3.30 -3.66 -1.06
C GLN A 592 -2.19 -3.04 -0.18
N GLY A 593 -2.56 -2.14 0.73
CA GLY A 593 -1.61 -1.29 1.44
C GLY A 593 -0.71 -2.09 2.37
N THR A 594 0.60 -1.88 2.23
CA THR A 594 1.59 -2.22 3.26
C THR A 594 1.28 -1.38 4.51
N PRO A 595 1.48 -1.91 5.72
CA PRO A 595 1.47 -1.11 6.95
C PRO A 595 2.35 0.15 6.77
N PRO A 596 2.04 1.27 7.46
CA PRO A 596 2.96 2.39 7.48
C PRO A 596 4.32 1.92 8.02
N GLU A 597 5.41 2.39 7.40
CA GLU A 597 6.79 2.09 7.82
C GLU A 597 7.01 2.44 9.31
N GLU A 598 7.93 1.71 9.95
CA GLU A 598 8.45 2.07 11.27
C GLU A 598 8.88 3.55 11.23
N TYR A 599 8.37 4.38 12.14
CA TYR A 599 8.60 5.85 12.16
C TYR A 599 7.88 6.70 11.08
N PHE A 600 6.78 6.26 10.46
CA PHE A 600 6.01 7.10 9.54
C PHE A 600 5.54 8.45 10.13
N ALA A 601 5.06 8.43 11.40
CA ALA A 601 4.69 9.66 12.11
C ALA A 601 5.90 10.24 12.86
N PRO A 602 6.10 11.57 12.84
CA PRO A 602 7.22 12.21 13.53
C PRO A 602 7.19 11.93 15.04
N HIS A 603 8.36 11.98 15.68
CA HIS A 603 8.44 11.88 17.12
C HIS A 603 7.61 12.97 17.79
N GLY A 604 6.72 12.57 18.71
CA GLY A 604 5.80 13.48 19.38
C GLY A 604 4.47 13.73 18.66
N TRP A 605 4.18 13.06 17.53
CA TRP A 605 2.86 13.12 16.89
C TRP A 605 1.95 11.98 17.34
N GLY A 606 0.65 12.27 17.43
CA GLY A 606 -0.39 11.24 17.55
C GLY A 606 -0.65 10.57 16.21
N MET A 607 -1.06 9.29 16.25
CA MET A 607 -1.35 8.55 15.03
C MET A 607 -2.47 7.54 15.26
N ILE A 608 -3.40 7.48 14.32
CA ILE A 608 -4.36 6.38 14.20
C ILE A 608 -4.29 5.76 12.82
N VAL A 609 -4.19 4.45 12.79
CA VAL A 609 -4.31 3.65 11.58
C VAL A 609 -5.77 3.21 11.42
N VAL A 610 -6.41 3.68 10.37
CA VAL A 610 -7.73 3.25 9.93
C VAL A 610 -7.52 2.01 9.06
N SER A 611 -7.85 0.85 9.63
CA SER A 611 -7.29 -0.42 9.17
C SER A 611 -7.92 -0.95 7.88
N SER A 612 -7.11 -1.53 6.99
CA SER A 612 -7.57 -2.18 5.76
C SER A 612 -8.18 -3.54 6.07
N PRO A 613 -9.14 -4.06 5.28
CA PRO A 613 -9.65 -5.43 5.34
C PRO A 613 -8.65 -6.57 5.58
N ASN A 614 -7.39 -6.41 5.17
CA ASN A 614 -6.40 -7.47 5.26
C ASN A 614 -5.79 -7.60 6.68
N VAL A 615 -5.98 -8.78 7.26
CA VAL A 615 -5.60 -9.14 8.63
C VAL A 615 -4.09 -9.21 8.85
N GLY A 616 -3.33 -9.65 7.83
CA GLY A 616 -1.88 -9.86 7.96
C GLY A 616 -1.09 -8.59 8.32
N ASN A 617 -1.71 -7.42 8.15
CA ASN A 617 -1.11 -6.12 8.43
C ASN A 617 -1.22 -5.68 9.91
N TYR A 618 -2.07 -6.29 10.74
CA TYR A 618 -2.33 -5.80 12.11
C TYR A 618 -1.32 -6.32 13.13
N ASP A 619 -0.96 -7.59 13.03
CA ASP A 619 -0.07 -8.27 13.99
C ASP A 619 1.34 -7.67 13.94
N GLU A 620 1.77 -7.26 12.75
CA GLU A 620 3.04 -6.58 12.55
C GLU A 620 3.07 -5.23 13.29
N TRP A 621 1.98 -4.44 13.23
CA TRP A 621 1.93 -3.11 13.85
C TRP A 621 1.69 -3.13 15.37
N GLU A 622 0.86 -4.06 15.86
CA GLU A 622 0.70 -4.28 17.30
C GLU A 622 2.06 -4.63 17.94
N THR A 623 2.85 -5.47 17.26
CA THR A 623 4.13 -5.97 17.78
C THR A 623 5.26 -4.94 17.61
N GLN A 624 5.30 -4.19 16.51
CA GLN A 624 6.38 -3.23 16.21
C GLN A 624 6.28 -1.92 17.01
N GLU A 625 5.07 -1.41 17.25
CA GLU A 625 4.88 -0.01 17.70
C GLU A 625 4.10 0.17 19.01
N GLY A 626 3.77 -0.94 19.71
CA GLY A 626 3.05 -0.90 20.99
C GLY A 626 1.65 -0.28 20.90
N ALA A 627 1.01 -0.36 19.73
CA ALA A 627 -0.20 0.36 19.42
C ALA A 627 -1.44 -0.20 20.14
N ALA A 628 -2.26 0.70 20.70
CA ALA A 628 -3.50 0.31 21.35
C ALA A 628 -4.62 0.09 20.33
N ARG A 629 -5.25 -1.09 20.38
CA ARG A 629 -6.38 -1.45 19.52
C ARG A 629 -7.65 -0.71 19.94
N ILE A 630 -8.46 -0.34 18.94
CA ILE A 630 -9.88 0.02 19.11
C ILE A 630 -10.68 -0.91 18.20
N ILE A 631 -11.61 -1.66 18.78
CA ILE A 631 -12.50 -2.55 18.03
C ILE A 631 -13.81 -1.85 17.70
N MET A 632 -14.08 -1.65 16.42
CA MET A 632 -15.31 -1.05 15.90
C MET A 632 -16.28 -2.14 15.44
N ASN A 633 -17.45 -2.18 16.07
CA ASN A 633 -18.53 -3.09 15.65
C ASN A 633 -19.16 -2.65 14.33
N CYS A 634 -19.79 -3.58 13.62
CA CYS A 634 -20.70 -3.23 12.53
C CYS A 634 -21.86 -2.34 13.05
N PRO A 635 -22.41 -1.46 12.20
CA PRO A 635 -23.63 -0.72 12.50
C PRO A 635 -24.79 -1.63 12.94
N ALA A 636 -25.64 -1.13 13.84
CA ALA A 636 -26.87 -1.82 14.20
C ALA A 636 -27.92 -1.71 13.08
N GLU A 637 -28.95 -2.57 13.09
CA GLU A 637 -30.06 -2.52 12.12
C GLU A 637 -30.68 -1.13 12.03
N MET A 638 -30.90 -0.51 13.19
CA MET A 638 -31.48 0.84 13.27
C MET A 638 -30.54 1.93 12.77
N ASP A 639 -29.22 1.73 12.84
CA ASP A 639 -28.25 2.67 12.29
C ASP A 639 -28.30 2.64 10.76
N VAL A 640 -28.35 1.42 10.17
CA VAL A 640 -28.49 1.24 8.72
C VAL A 640 -29.85 1.77 8.24
N LYS A 641 -30.92 1.55 9.01
CA LYS A 641 -32.24 2.12 8.73
C LYS A 641 -32.22 3.65 8.71
N ALA A 642 -31.51 4.27 9.65
CA ALA A 642 -31.32 5.72 9.67
C ALA A 642 -30.53 6.19 8.43
N MET A 643 -29.51 5.45 7.99
CA MET A 643 -28.79 5.75 6.73
C MET A 643 -29.75 5.70 5.53
N CYS A 644 -30.63 4.70 5.42
CA CYS A 644 -31.66 4.65 4.37
C CYS A 644 -32.57 5.89 4.39
N ALA A 645 -33.04 6.28 5.57
CA ALA A 645 -33.90 7.45 5.75
C ALA A 645 -33.19 8.74 5.30
N TRP A 646 -31.92 8.92 5.70
CA TRP A 646 -31.11 10.07 5.28
C TRP A 646 -30.87 10.11 3.77
N MET A 647 -30.54 8.96 3.15
CA MET A 647 -30.30 8.87 1.71
C MET A 647 -31.54 9.17 0.86
N LYS A 648 -32.73 8.95 1.42
CA LYS A 648 -34.03 9.14 0.76
C LYS A 648 -34.84 10.26 1.40
N ARG A 649 -34.18 11.19 2.12
CA ARG A 649 -34.83 12.28 2.86
C ARG A 649 -35.66 13.21 1.97
N ASP A 650 -35.23 13.42 0.73
CA ASP A 650 -35.91 14.29 -0.25
C ASP A 650 -36.98 13.54 -1.07
N GLU A 651 -37.19 12.25 -0.77
CA GLU A 651 -38.14 11.37 -1.46
C GLU A 651 -39.38 11.10 -0.60
N THR A 652 -40.41 10.52 -1.22
CA THR A 652 -41.66 10.17 -0.52
C THR A 652 -41.45 9.10 0.55
N ALA A 653 -42.31 9.10 1.57
CA ALA A 653 -42.31 8.08 2.63
C ALA A 653 -42.36 6.64 2.08
N GLU A 654 -43.08 6.43 0.97
CA GLU A 654 -43.13 5.15 0.26
C GLU A 654 -41.77 4.71 -0.29
N LYS A 655 -41.03 5.61 -0.95
CA LYS A 655 -39.69 5.33 -1.47
C LYS A 655 -38.68 5.09 -0.36
N GLN A 656 -38.81 5.78 0.78
CA GLN A 656 -38.00 5.52 1.96
C GLN A 656 -38.26 4.11 2.51
N ALA A 657 -39.53 3.71 2.59
CA ALA A 657 -39.94 2.39 3.04
C ALA A 657 -39.47 1.27 2.07
N GLU A 658 -39.56 1.51 0.75
CA GLU A 658 -39.04 0.59 -0.27
C GLU A 658 -37.53 0.41 -0.16
N CYS A 659 -36.78 1.51 0.01
CA CYS A 659 -35.34 1.47 0.23
C CYS A 659 -34.99 0.67 1.48
N TRP A 660 -35.69 0.90 2.59
CA TRP A 660 -35.49 0.12 3.81
C TRP A 660 -35.80 -1.37 3.61
N LYS A 661 -36.91 -1.70 2.95
CA LYS A 661 -37.29 -3.09 2.67
C LYS A 661 -36.20 -3.81 1.87
N MET A 662 -35.73 -3.20 0.80
CA MET A 662 -34.64 -3.74 -0.03
C MET A 662 -33.35 -3.94 0.79
N VAL A 663 -32.93 -2.93 1.56
CA VAL A 663 -31.70 -2.99 2.37
C VAL A 663 -31.80 -4.05 3.45
N LYS A 664 -32.97 -4.19 4.09
CA LYS A 664 -33.23 -5.22 5.08
C LYS A 664 -33.10 -6.64 4.50
N GLU A 665 -33.68 -6.89 3.33
CA GLU A 665 -33.56 -8.17 2.63
C GLU A 665 -32.09 -8.50 2.27
N ARG A 666 -31.29 -7.49 1.89
CA ARG A 666 -29.86 -7.65 1.64
C ARG A 666 -29.09 -7.96 2.92
N MET A 667 -29.38 -7.23 4.01
CA MET A 667 -28.76 -7.44 5.31
C MET A 667 -28.93 -8.87 5.84
N ASP A 668 -30.05 -9.51 5.55
CA ASP A 668 -30.26 -10.92 5.92
C ASP A 668 -29.23 -11.84 5.26
N LYS A 669 -28.68 -11.49 4.09
CA LYS A 669 -27.65 -12.27 3.40
C LYS A 669 -26.22 -11.84 3.74
N VAL A 670 -25.94 -10.54 3.67
CA VAL A 670 -24.56 -10.00 3.74
C VAL A 670 -24.26 -9.22 5.03
N GLY A 671 -25.20 -9.21 5.99
CA GLY A 671 -25.06 -8.49 7.25
C GLY A 671 -25.25 -6.98 7.12
N PRO A 672 -25.19 -6.23 8.25
CA PRO A 672 -25.31 -4.77 8.28
C PRO A 672 -24.00 -4.09 7.82
N ILE A 673 -23.55 -4.38 6.60
CA ILE A 673 -22.31 -3.80 6.03
C ILE A 673 -22.70 -2.83 4.91
N PRO A 674 -22.65 -1.50 5.15
CA PRO A 674 -23.02 -0.45 4.18
C PRO A 674 -22.57 -0.71 2.74
N ARG A 675 -21.30 -1.09 2.54
CA ARG A 675 -20.75 -1.41 1.21
C ARG A 675 -21.57 -2.45 0.45
N HIS A 676 -21.99 -3.52 1.11
CA HIS A 676 -22.69 -4.65 0.47
C HIS A 676 -24.21 -4.50 0.47
N VAL A 677 -24.78 -3.63 1.29
CA VAL A 677 -26.25 -3.48 1.37
C VAL A 677 -26.77 -2.33 0.50
N PHE A 678 -26.01 -1.26 0.33
CA PHE A 678 -26.43 -0.09 -0.46
C PHE A 678 -26.07 -0.21 -1.94
N ASP A 679 -24.92 -0.79 -2.28
CA ASP A 679 -24.51 -0.99 -3.67
C ASP A 679 -24.97 -2.34 -4.21
N ALA A 680 -25.70 -2.33 -5.33
CA ALA A 680 -26.27 -3.54 -5.92
C ALA A 680 -25.21 -4.48 -6.53
N ASN A 681 -24.14 -3.95 -7.11
CA ASN A 681 -23.08 -4.75 -7.71
C ASN A 681 -22.22 -5.39 -6.62
N GLU A 682 -21.86 -4.62 -5.60
CA GLU A 682 -21.14 -5.12 -4.42
C GLU A 682 -21.97 -6.15 -3.65
N PHE A 683 -23.30 -5.95 -3.56
CA PHE A 683 -24.21 -6.97 -3.01
C PHE A 683 -24.13 -8.29 -3.79
N ILE A 684 -24.24 -8.23 -5.12
CA ILE A 684 -24.20 -9.41 -5.98
C ILE A 684 -22.85 -10.11 -5.86
N ALA A 685 -21.76 -9.36 -6.00
CA ALA A 685 -20.41 -9.89 -5.93
C ALA A 685 -20.12 -10.54 -4.57
N HIS A 686 -20.48 -9.88 -3.47
CA HIS A 686 -20.26 -10.43 -2.13
C HIS A 686 -21.19 -11.61 -1.83
N SER A 687 -22.44 -11.59 -2.32
CA SER A 687 -23.36 -12.73 -2.19
C SER A 687 -22.82 -13.96 -2.91
N ALA A 688 -22.32 -13.82 -4.15
CA ALA A 688 -21.66 -14.91 -4.86
C ALA A 688 -20.43 -15.42 -4.10
N ALA A 689 -19.62 -14.49 -3.60
CA ALA A 689 -18.43 -14.81 -2.82
C ALA A 689 -18.76 -15.58 -1.52
N ILE A 690 -19.90 -15.30 -0.87
CA ILE A 690 -20.41 -16.06 0.28
C ILE A 690 -20.79 -17.49 -0.13
N GLU A 691 -21.52 -17.66 -1.23
CA GLU A 691 -21.91 -19.01 -1.70
C GLU A 691 -20.68 -19.84 -2.11
N ASP A 692 -19.72 -19.24 -2.83
CA ASP A 692 -18.43 -19.86 -3.17
C ASP A 692 -17.66 -20.27 -1.89
N ALA A 693 -17.67 -19.41 -0.87
CA ALA A 693 -17.02 -19.69 0.40
C ALA A 693 -17.70 -20.82 1.16
N LEU A 694 -19.03 -20.89 1.15
CA LEU A 694 -19.80 -22.00 1.74
C LEU A 694 -19.53 -23.33 1.02
N GLU A 695 -19.41 -23.33 -0.31
CA GLU A 695 -19.05 -24.53 -1.09
C GLU A 695 -17.59 -24.96 -0.86
N GLY A 696 -16.71 -24.02 -0.54
CA GLY A 696 -15.30 -24.26 -0.22
C GLY A 696 -15.04 -24.93 1.13
N ILE A 697 -16.03 -25.02 2.03
CA ILE A 697 -15.91 -25.66 3.36
C ILE A 697 -15.82 -27.19 3.15
N LYS A 698 -14.60 -27.75 3.10
CA LYS A 698 -14.35 -29.15 2.71
C LYS A 698 -13.95 -30.14 3.82
N SER A 699 -13.84 -29.76 5.10
CA SER A 699 -13.40 -30.71 6.14
C SER A 699 -13.80 -30.32 7.58
N ARG A 700 -13.54 -31.25 8.50
CA ARG A 700 -13.70 -31.16 9.96
C ARG A 700 -12.95 -29.99 10.60
N ASP A 701 -11.92 -29.46 9.94
CA ASP A 701 -11.19 -28.27 10.38
C ASP A 701 -12.14 -27.07 10.45
N GLY A 702 -13.05 -26.93 9.47
CA GLY A 702 -14.07 -25.87 9.44
C GLY A 702 -14.92 -25.75 10.72
N GLU A 703 -15.23 -26.86 11.42
CA GLU A 703 -16.01 -26.82 12.67
C GLU A 703 -15.23 -26.22 13.86
N GLU A 704 -13.92 -26.47 13.95
CA GLU A 704 -13.04 -25.95 15.01
C GLU A 704 -12.89 -24.42 14.92
N HIS A 705 -13.23 -23.85 13.76
CA HIS A 705 -13.06 -22.46 13.42
C HIS A 705 -14.30 -21.58 13.61
N PHE A 706 -15.48 -22.19 13.77
CA PHE A 706 -16.72 -21.53 14.19
C PHE A 706 -17.11 -21.84 15.64
N THR A 707 -16.38 -22.74 16.30
CA THR A 707 -16.57 -23.06 17.73
C THR A 707 -15.79 -22.08 18.61
N HIS A 708 -16.50 -21.59 19.64
CA HIS A 708 -16.09 -20.66 20.69
C HIS A 708 -14.58 -20.42 20.92
N GLY A 709 -14.16 -19.15 20.84
CA GLY A 709 -12.98 -18.64 21.58
C GLY A 709 -11.73 -18.27 20.77
N GLY A 710 -11.79 -18.19 19.44
CA GLY A 710 -10.62 -17.84 18.62
C GLY A 710 -10.17 -16.38 18.78
N VAL A 711 -9.02 -16.17 19.43
CA VAL A 711 -8.36 -14.85 19.65
C VAL A 711 -7.62 -14.34 18.40
N ARG A 712 -7.63 -15.07 17.27
CA ARG A 712 -6.98 -14.66 16.02
C ARG A 712 -7.99 -14.42 14.91
N LEU A 713 -7.82 -13.28 14.22
CA LEU A 713 -8.43 -13.09 12.90
C LEU A 713 -7.83 -14.15 11.97
N TRP A 714 -8.70 -14.81 11.21
CA TRP A 714 -8.30 -15.79 10.20
C TRP A 714 -7.59 -15.10 9.03
N ASP A 715 -6.51 -15.71 8.52
CA ASP A 715 -5.64 -15.17 7.47
C ASP A 715 -6.37 -14.93 6.12
N SER A 716 -5.88 -13.95 5.34
CA SER A 716 -6.51 -13.43 4.11
C SER A 716 -6.53 -14.38 2.91
N GLU A 717 -5.94 -15.57 3.02
CA GLU A 717 -5.90 -16.56 1.93
C GLU A 717 -7.07 -17.55 1.99
N ASP A 718 -7.89 -17.51 3.04
CA ASP A 718 -9.00 -18.46 3.25
C ASP A 718 -10.39 -17.87 2.91
N PRO A 719 -11.31 -18.61 2.26
CA PRO A 719 -12.65 -18.15 1.92
C PRO A 719 -13.51 -17.71 3.12
N SER A 720 -13.15 -18.09 4.36
CA SER A 720 -13.93 -17.85 5.58
C SER A 720 -14.10 -16.38 5.97
N GLN A 721 -13.20 -15.45 5.58
CA GLN A 721 -13.36 -14.02 5.88
C GLN A 721 -14.63 -13.42 5.26
N LYS A 722 -15.15 -14.01 4.19
CA LYS A 722 -16.39 -13.58 3.53
C LYS A 722 -17.64 -13.93 4.34
N LEU A 723 -17.53 -14.83 5.33
CA LEU A 723 -18.65 -15.36 6.10
C LEU A 723 -18.78 -14.74 7.51
N VAL A 724 -17.77 -13.99 7.96
CA VAL A 724 -17.68 -13.50 9.33
C VAL A 724 -17.57 -11.98 9.42
N ARG A 725 -17.94 -11.44 10.57
CA ARG A 725 -17.76 -10.06 10.97
C ARG A 725 -17.07 -9.98 12.32
N VAL A 726 -16.37 -8.88 12.54
CA VAL A 726 -15.69 -8.55 13.79
C VAL A 726 -16.72 -8.11 14.82
N VAL A 727 -16.68 -8.70 16.01
CA VAL A 727 -17.49 -8.34 17.17
C VAL A 727 -16.57 -8.04 18.35
N ARG A 728 -16.72 -6.85 18.94
CA ARG A 728 -16.02 -6.48 20.17
C ARG A 728 -16.44 -7.41 21.31
N ALA A 729 -15.45 -7.93 22.02
CA ALA A 729 -15.61 -8.71 23.22
C ALA A 729 -14.65 -8.23 24.31
N ARG A 730 -14.82 -8.77 25.52
CA ARG A 730 -14.05 -8.40 26.69
C ARG A 730 -13.02 -9.48 27.01
N GLY A 731 -11.74 -9.09 27.06
CA GLY A 731 -10.68 -9.98 27.53
C GLY A 731 -10.64 -10.07 29.06
N GLU A 732 -9.93 -11.08 29.57
CA GLU A 732 -9.83 -11.39 31.02
C GLU A 732 -9.30 -10.21 31.86
N VAL A 733 -8.43 -9.36 31.29
CA VAL A 733 -7.82 -8.20 31.97
C VAL A 733 -8.57 -6.88 31.65
N GLY A 734 -9.75 -6.95 31.03
CA GLY A 734 -10.54 -5.76 30.66
C GLY A 734 -10.02 -4.97 29.45
N ALA A 735 -9.09 -5.55 28.67
CA ALA A 735 -8.72 -5.06 27.35
C ALA A 735 -9.79 -5.41 26.30
N GLU A 736 -9.94 -4.56 25.27
CA GLU A 736 -10.78 -4.90 24.12
C GLU A 736 -10.13 -6.04 23.33
N VAL A 737 -10.89 -7.11 23.13
CA VAL A 737 -10.57 -8.16 22.16
C VAL A 737 -11.68 -8.19 21.12
N PHE A 738 -11.47 -8.89 20.02
CA PHE A 738 -12.51 -9.15 19.05
C PHE A 738 -12.75 -10.65 18.92
N LEU A 739 -13.96 -11.01 18.51
CA LEU A 739 -14.37 -12.35 18.13
C LEU A 739 -14.93 -12.30 16.71
N ASN A 740 -14.82 -13.42 16.00
CA ASN A 740 -15.50 -13.60 14.73
C ASN A 740 -16.94 -14.09 15.01
N ALA A 741 -17.91 -13.40 14.43
CA ALA A 741 -19.31 -13.84 14.42
C ALA A 741 -19.80 -13.97 12.97
N PRO A 742 -20.83 -14.78 12.68
CA PRO A 742 -21.42 -14.80 11.35
C PRO A 742 -21.85 -13.41 10.88
N ILE A 743 -21.66 -13.12 9.59
CA ILE A 743 -21.96 -11.80 9.01
C ILE A 743 -23.43 -11.41 9.16
N SER A 744 -24.33 -12.41 9.09
CA SER A 744 -25.76 -12.27 9.30
C SER A 744 -26.31 -13.42 10.13
N PHE A 745 -27.49 -13.20 10.72
CA PHE A 745 -28.19 -14.23 11.49
C PHE A 745 -28.57 -15.44 10.62
N CYS A 746 -29.05 -15.21 9.39
CA CYS A 746 -29.41 -16.27 8.46
C CYS A 746 -28.19 -17.10 8.06
N LEU A 747 -27.04 -16.45 7.82
CA LEU A 747 -25.81 -17.16 7.49
C LEU A 747 -25.32 -18.00 8.68
N GLY A 748 -25.41 -17.47 9.91
CA GLY A 748 -25.09 -18.22 11.13
C GLY A 748 -25.90 -19.51 11.30
N ARG A 749 -27.13 -19.55 10.78
CA ARG A 749 -27.95 -20.79 10.73
C ARG A 749 -27.59 -21.71 9.57
N ARG A 750 -27.12 -21.15 8.44
CA ARG A 750 -26.74 -21.91 7.26
C ARG A 750 -25.40 -22.63 7.42
N ILE A 751 -24.40 -21.96 8.00
CA ILE A 751 -23.03 -22.46 8.16
C ILE A 751 -22.98 -23.89 8.76
N PRO A 752 -23.71 -24.21 9.85
CA PRO A 752 -23.71 -25.56 10.41
C PRO A 752 -24.14 -26.68 9.45
N HIS A 753 -24.99 -26.39 8.46
CA HIS A 753 -25.45 -27.40 7.50
C HIS A 753 -24.36 -27.85 6.52
N TYR A 754 -23.27 -27.10 6.40
CA TYR A 754 -22.14 -27.44 5.53
C TYR A 754 -21.07 -28.28 6.25
N PHE A 755 -21.09 -28.33 7.59
CA PHE A 755 -20.21 -29.21 8.36
C PHE A 755 -20.64 -30.69 8.36
N GLY A 756 -21.80 -31.01 7.76
CA GLY A 756 -22.50 -32.26 8.00
C GLY A 756 -23.07 -33.00 6.79
N LYS A 757 -22.57 -32.81 5.55
CA LYS A 757 -22.85 -33.80 4.49
C LYS A 757 -21.94 -35.02 4.69
N ARG A 758 -22.39 -35.95 5.52
CA ARG A 758 -21.84 -37.31 5.60
C ARG A 758 -22.57 -38.14 4.55
N ASP A 759 -21.81 -38.72 3.62
CA ASP A 759 -22.24 -39.96 2.96
C ASP A 759 -22.03 -41.06 4.00
N GLU A 760 -23.12 -41.49 4.65
CA GLU A 760 -23.24 -42.87 5.14
C GLU A 760 -23.66 -43.79 3.99
#